data_AF-A0A3D6CPS5-F1
#
_entry.id   AF-A0A3D6CPS5-F1
#
_cell.length_a   1.000
_cell.length_b   1.000
_cell.length_c   1.000
_cell.angle_alpha   90.00
_cell.angle_beta   90.00
_cell.angle_gamma   90.00
#
_symmetry.space_group_name_H-M   'P 1'
#
loop_
_entity.id
_entity.type
_entity.pdbx_description
1 polymer ?
#
loop_
_entity_poly.entity_id
_entity_poly.type
_entity_poly.pdbx_seq_one_letter_code
_entity_poly.pdbx_strand_id
1 'polypeptide(L)'
;MPFDFAEDRSNPAEIEAHVLMRGGHFVTWGTRVALAVLKGKPAVLLLDGPAAGRYMWLSRSGIGHRCSIWDPIFQDLTDAIVPPAPDTKQSGQVFDLAGGEARLRNVMQLILEDIGPQVSAQITREALEQQSLCLKEGAAPASLEPIWWNETDCLDAFAPLLEAGPVGSMTPACAGMVDVLRRHLSDGLRDLIEDRRSSAQLVLATPGLGKTRSVQALIERLPKEAVVWVFQPTLRKAHEFAQDMAGSSRPIRVFRGRGAHVTDGASDRMCQRHTAAAEVAAKGLSIKKMLCGITDQSTQGTCPHVTTCAYQRQIKDLREHQGGGVFVMTHASLTQLPSCPAPHLVIVDEDPSAVLPQTITVAAQAMGAGSSWAAHLHEDVGGPSLRPARRAVEANDGDLHLKDEAEEPDAVIATFERLLDALASAGPLREIATSIAMTELEAARKVLRGLERKLRTALKPAGQDNALRELLSVSDVPELSALQAVLDGIIQEVRLFSSGLIDRPDFNGLTISRKEDGRVRSVAVHRLARIALKPSVPMVILDGTADPVLLGRTLRRRIDVWRIDVQRQGEVVHCLGRGFSNVSLVPVPGYSAPSSAAAERDQLWQGLATVLRREVAVAPKGVLVVSTLAVETEARRRECCDDLLGEALDWTHFGATRGINAYTNRQTIVVIGRKQPPVMAVQTLAQSYFALDPRPFDPATSDYVVRCRTVYDKAGRASSTAIQVHPDPRVNRVLWQMREAEVLQAVDRVRAVRFPRRIVILNALDLRRPDEGLFDTGLGVPPDRYLSWPELRNGGNRAEAVLAASGGFLPVAPKALTQIAPEVFPSTDAAKKWLHRTDLAAVLDRHSQHLIRLQVRPAGQRGAPWPLIIDRRQHDCPAAARCAFEALMGAEMAVWASGSVRN
;
A
#
# COMPACT_ATOMS: atom_id res chain seq x y z
N MET A 1 19.22 -9.31 37.50
CA MET A 1 20.40 -9.41 36.63
C MET A 1 20.02 -10.33 35.48
N PRO A 2 20.44 -10.10 34.23
CA PRO A 2 20.24 -11.06 33.15
C PRO A 2 21.07 -12.33 33.43
N PHE A 3 20.51 -13.50 33.17
CA PHE A 3 21.19 -14.78 33.39
C PHE A 3 22.06 -15.15 32.19
N ASP A 4 23.31 -15.55 32.44
CA ASP A 4 24.17 -16.12 31.39
C ASP A 4 23.79 -17.59 31.16
N PHE A 5 23.13 -17.86 30.03
CA PHE A 5 22.65 -19.20 29.68
C PHE A 5 23.78 -20.22 29.49
N ALA A 6 25.03 -19.78 29.27
CA ALA A 6 26.18 -20.68 29.17
C ALA A 6 26.64 -21.20 30.54
N GLU A 7 26.38 -20.45 31.62
CA GLU A 7 26.84 -20.75 32.98
C GLU A 7 25.72 -21.20 33.93
N ASP A 8 24.48 -20.75 33.71
CA ASP A 8 23.30 -21.14 34.51
C ASP A 8 22.26 -21.93 33.70
N ARG A 9 21.98 -23.17 34.12
CA ARG A 9 20.97 -24.06 33.52
C ARG A 9 19.64 -24.08 34.31
N SER A 10 19.38 -23.05 35.10
CA SER A 10 18.13 -22.90 35.84
C SER A 10 16.94 -22.62 34.91
N ASN A 11 15.72 -23.00 35.34
CA ASN A 11 14.49 -22.70 34.60
C ASN A 11 14.36 -21.20 34.22
N PRO A 12 14.68 -20.22 35.10
CA PRO A 12 14.67 -18.80 34.72
C PRO A 12 15.58 -18.44 33.54
N ALA A 13 16.81 -18.98 33.50
CA ALA A 13 17.76 -18.71 32.42
C ALA A 13 17.26 -19.29 31.06
N GLU A 14 16.66 -20.48 31.10
CA GLU A 14 16.07 -21.11 29.92
C GLU A 14 14.82 -20.37 29.43
N ILE A 15 13.98 -19.90 30.34
CA ILE A 15 12.83 -19.04 30.01
C ILE A 15 13.31 -17.73 29.39
N GLU A 16 14.37 -17.11 29.91
CA GLU A 16 14.93 -15.86 29.37
C GLU A 16 15.44 -16.04 27.93
N ALA A 17 16.22 -17.08 27.66
CA ALA A 17 16.64 -17.42 26.31
C ALA A 17 15.42 -17.58 25.37
N HIS A 18 14.36 -18.25 25.85
CA HIS A 18 13.13 -18.47 25.10
C HIS A 18 12.25 -17.22 24.88
N VAL A 19 12.32 -16.23 25.78
CA VAL A 19 11.68 -14.91 25.62
C VAL A 19 12.43 -14.11 24.56
N LEU A 20 13.76 -14.07 24.65
CA LEU A 20 14.64 -13.33 23.74
C LEU A 20 14.61 -13.89 22.32
N MET A 21 14.69 -15.22 22.14
CA MET A 21 14.56 -15.90 20.84
C MET A 21 13.24 -15.56 20.12
N ARG A 22 12.21 -15.16 20.87
CA ARG A 22 10.88 -14.81 20.33
C ARG A 22 10.69 -13.30 20.14
N GLY A 23 11.77 -12.54 20.16
CA GLY A 23 11.75 -11.08 20.03
C GLY A 23 11.05 -10.38 21.20
N GLY A 24 10.94 -11.06 22.34
CA GLY A 24 10.44 -10.52 23.59
C GLY A 24 11.56 -10.01 24.48
N HIS A 25 11.19 -9.33 25.57
CA HIS A 25 12.15 -8.91 26.60
C HIS A 25 11.45 -8.87 27.96
N PHE A 26 12.21 -9.10 29.03
CA PHE A 26 11.72 -8.86 30.38
C PHE A 26 11.68 -7.37 30.69
N VAL A 27 10.70 -6.98 31.49
CA VAL A 27 10.44 -5.60 31.89
C VAL A 27 10.86 -5.41 33.34
N THR A 28 10.37 -6.29 34.22
CA THR A 28 10.60 -6.24 35.67
C THR A 28 10.44 -7.64 36.27
N TRP A 29 10.98 -7.84 37.46
CA TRP A 29 11.12 -9.14 38.11
C TRP A 29 10.47 -9.12 39.50
N GLY A 30 9.61 -10.11 39.76
CA GLY A 30 9.21 -10.51 41.10
C GLY A 30 10.17 -11.57 41.66
N THR A 31 9.84 -12.14 42.82
CA THR A 31 10.61 -13.22 43.45
C THR A 31 10.48 -14.54 42.66
N ARG A 32 9.28 -14.84 42.14
CA ARG A 32 8.98 -16.11 41.45
C ARG A 32 8.37 -15.94 40.06
N VAL A 33 8.00 -14.72 39.70
CA VAL A 33 7.43 -14.37 38.39
C VAL A 33 8.18 -13.18 37.78
N ALA A 34 8.05 -12.98 36.48
CA ALA A 34 8.49 -11.74 35.83
C ALA A 34 7.42 -11.21 34.87
N LEU A 35 7.42 -9.90 34.70
CA LEU A 35 6.70 -9.26 33.61
C LEU A 35 7.59 -9.23 32.38
N ALA A 36 7.09 -9.72 31.26
CA ALA A 36 7.76 -9.63 29.96
C ALA A 36 6.85 -9.06 28.90
N VAL A 37 7.45 -8.57 27.81
CA VAL A 37 6.76 -8.34 26.56
C VAL A 37 7.04 -9.54 25.65
N LEU A 38 5.99 -10.26 25.27
CA LEU A 38 6.03 -11.37 24.32
C LEU A 38 5.18 -11.03 23.10
N LYS A 39 5.73 -11.11 21.89
CA LYS A 39 5.03 -10.76 20.63
C LYS A 39 4.34 -9.39 20.66
N GLY A 40 4.96 -8.41 21.33
CA GLY A 40 4.40 -7.08 21.47
C GLY A 40 3.16 -6.99 22.37
N LYS A 41 2.95 -7.97 23.27
CA LYS A 41 1.94 -7.94 24.32
C LYS A 41 2.59 -8.20 25.69
N PRO A 42 2.11 -7.55 26.76
CA PRO A 42 2.61 -7.76 28.11
C PRO A 42 2.08 -9.08 28.66
N ALA A 43 2.95 -9.85 29.31
CA ALA A 43 2.64 -11.14 29.91
C ALA A 43 3.37 -11.32 31.23
N VAL A 44 2.71 -11.94 32.21
CA VAL A 44 3.35 -12.37 33.46
C VAL A 44 3.77 -13.83 33.31
N LEU A 45 5.05 -14.12 33.52
CA LEU A 45 5.69 -15.43 33.39
C LEU A 45 6.07 -15.97 34.75
N LEU A 46 5.86 -17.27 34.99
CA LEU A 46 6.37 -17.98 36.16
C LEU A 46 7.80 -18.46 35.88
N LEU A 47 8.74 -18.10 36.74
CA LEU A 47 10.16 -18.35 36.53
C LEU A 47 10.64 -19.66 37.17
N ASP A 48 9.98 -20.11 38.23
CA ASP A 48 10.40 -21.26 39.03
C ASP A 48 9.25 -22.25 39.32
N GLY A 49 9.61 -23.41 39.90
CA GLY A 49 8.65 -24.47 40.26
C GLY A 49 8.23 -25.40 39.10
N PRO A 50 7.37 -26.40 39.38
CA PRO A 50 6.98 -27.44 38.41
C PRO A 50 6.14 -26.92 37.23
N ALA A 51 5.68 -25.67 37.29
CA ALA A 51 4.93 -24.99 36.24
C ALA A 51 5.75 -23.85 35.58
N ALA A 52 7.06 -23.78 35.85
CA ALA A 52 7.96 -22.76 35.30
C ALA A 52 7.81 -22.65 33.77
N GLY A 53 7.81 -21.43 33.25
CA GLY A 53 7.59 -21.08 31.85
C GLY A 53 6.12 -20.99 31.43
N ARG A 54 5.17 -21.18 32.35
CA ARG A 54 3.79 -20.75 32.13
C ARG A 54 3.67 -19.23 32.16
N TYR A 55 2.79 -18.68 31.34
CA TYR A 55 2.51 -17.25 31.32
C TYR A 55 1.05 -16.92 31.05
N MET A 56 0.64 -15.69 31.38
CA MET A 56 -0.68 -15.14 31.08
C MET A 56 -0.54 -13.75 30.46
N TRP A 57 -1.33 -13.48 29.43
CA TRP A 57 -1.42 -12.13 28.85
C TRP A 57 -2.09 -11.16 29.82
N LEU A 58 -1.58 -9.93 29.90
CA LEU A 58 -2.25 -8.83 30.58
C LEU A 58 -3.10 -8.04 29.60
N SER A 59 -4.31 -7.68 30.02
CA SER A 59 -5.24 -6.85 29.27
C SER A 59 -5.94 -5.84 30.19
N ARG A 60 -6.62 -4.85 29.61
CA ARG A 60 -7.44 -3.88 30.36
C ARG A 60 -8.55 -4.52 31.21
N SER A 61 -9.11 -5.65 30.78
CA SER A 61 -10.19 -6.37 31.48
C SER A 61 -9.69 -7.42 32.49
N GLY A 62 -8.37 -7.56 32.65
CA GLY A 62 -7.76 -8.55 33.53
C GLY A 62 -6.75 -9.45 32.81
N ILE A 63 -6.65 -10.70 33.24
CA ILE A 63 -5.67 -11.68 32.76
C ILE A 63 -6.26 -12.62 31.72
N GLY A 64 -5.48 -12.94 30.68
CA GLY A 64 -5.85 -13.87 29.61
C GLY A 64 -5.66 -15.35 29.99
N HIS A 65 -5.88 -16.26 29.02
CA HIS A 65 -5.64 -17.68 29.23
C HIS A 65 -4.17 -17.99 29.55
N ARG A 66 -3.95 -19.04 30.33
CA ARG A 66 -2.61 -19.55 30.61
C ARG A 66 -2.03 -20.26 29.40
N CYS A 67 -0.82 -19.88 29.05
CA CYS A 67 -0.03 -20.44 27.97
C CYS A 67 1.28 -20.99 28.54
N SER A 68 2.00 -21.77 27.74
CA SER A 68 3.34 -22.24 28.07
C SER A 68 4.35 -21.70 27.07
N ILE A 69 5.51 -21.27 27.56
CA ILE A 69 6.64 -20.88 26.72
C ILE A 69 7.32 -22.11 26.07
N TRP A 70 6.94 -23.31 26.50
CA TRP A 70 7.46 -24.61 26.03
C TRP A 70 6.56 -25.32 25.01
N ASP A 71 5.44 -24.72 24.59
CA ASP A 71 4.44 -25.37 23.72
C ASP A 71 5.00 -25.68 22.30
N PRO A 72 4.88 -26.93 21.78
CA PRO A 72 5.49 -27.36 20.51
C PRO A 72 5.03 -26.60 19.26
N ILE A 73 3.85 -25.97 19.29
CA ILE A 73 3.29 -25.18 18.17
C ILE A 73 4.20 -23.99 17.77
N PHE A 74 5.16 -23.61 18.62
CA PHE A 74 6.09 -22.50 18.36
C PHE A 74 7.53 -22.92 18.00
N GLN A 75 7.80 -24.23 17.83
CA GLN A 75 9.12 -24.74 17.43
C GLN A 75 9.30 -24.79 15.89
N ASP A 76 8.21 -24.69 15.12
CA ASP A 76 8.24 -24.68 13.64
C ASP A 76 8.48 -23.29 13.01
N LEU A 77 8.84 -22.27 13.80
CA LEU A 77 8.98 -20.89 13.34
C LEU A 77 10.42 -20.40 13.12
N THR A 78 11.41 -21.29 13.22
CA THR A 78 12.83 -20.96 12.95
C THR A 78 13.34 -21.37 11.56
N ASP A 79 12.56 -22.08 10.73
CA ASP A 79 12.98 -22.48 9.37
C ASP A 79 12.16 -21.82 8.23
N ALA A 80 11.51 -20.69 8.49
CA ALA A 80 10.67 -20.02 7.49
C ALA A 80 11.15 -18.59 7.18
N ILE A 81 12.04 -18.46 6.19
CA ILE A 81 12.02 -17.33 5.22
C ILE A 81 10.79 -17.50 4.29
N VAL A 82 9.63 -17.84 4.87
CA VAL A 82 8.36 -18.09 4.21
C VAL A 82 7.33 -17.22 4.93
N PRO A 83 6.36 -16.62 4.20
CA PRO A 83 5.48 -15.60 4.77
C PRO A 83 4.70 -16.16 5.96
N PRO A 84 4.25 -15.30 6.90
CA PRO A 84 3.31 -15.76 7.91
C PRO A 84 2.12 -16.37 7.19
N ALA A 85 1.81 -17.64 7.49
CA ALA A 85 0.52 -18.20 7.15
C ALA A 85 -0.53 -17.27 7.77
N PRO A 86 -1.41 -16.64 6.97
CA PRO A 86 -2.60 -16.08 7.55
C PRO A 86 -3.35 -17.24 8.19
N ASP A 87 -3.78 -17.05 9.43
CA ASP A 87 -4.90 -17.81 9.99
C ASP A 87 -6.17 -17.44 9.18
N THR A 88 -6.20 -17.85 7.93
CA THR A 88 -7.35 -17.76 7.03
C THR A 88 -7.67 -19.17 6.64
N LYS A 89 -8.71 -19.74 7.26
CA LYS A 89 -9.35 -20.96 6.76
C LYS A 89 -9.88 -20.84 5.32
N GLN A 90 -9.59 -19.78 4.55
CA GLN A 90 -10.22 -19.46 3.26
C GLN A 90 -9.33 -18.65 2.28
N SER A 91 -8.00 -18.70 2.36
CA SER A 91 -7.14 -18.18 1.28
C SER A 91 -7.22 -19.12 0.07
N GLY A 92 -7.70 -18.65 -1.08
CA GLY A 92 -7.66 -19.38 -2.36
C GLY A 92 -9.03 -19.70 -2.99
N GLN A 93 -10.15 -19.42 -2.32
CA GLN A 93 -11.47 -19.63 -2.93
C GLN A 93 -11.86 -18.45 -3.83
N VAL A 94 -11.95 -18.72 -5.13
CA VAL A 94 -12.52 -17.78 -6.11
C VAL A 94 -14.03 -18.01 -6.18
N PHE A 95 -14.79 -16.94 -6.02
CA PHE A 95 -16.24 -16.99 -6.09
C PHE A 95 -16.75 -16.57 -7.48
N ASP A 96 -17.94 -17.04 -7.82
CA ASP A 96 -18.75 -16.36 -8.84
C ASP A 96 -19.27 -15.01 -8.29
N LEU A 97 -19.93 -14.22 -9.14
CA LEU A 97 -20.43 -12.90 -8.73
C LEU A 97 -21.41 -12.99 -7.55
N ALA A 98 -22.37 -13.93 -7.61
CA ALA A 98 -23.40 -14.06 -6.59
C ALA A 98 -22.81 -14.49 -5.23
N GLY A 99 -21.91 -15.49 -5.24
CA GLY A 99 -21.19 -15.94 -4.06
C GLY A 99 -20.28 -14.86 -3.50
N GLY A 100 -19.59 -14.10 -4.35
CA GLY A 100 -18.75 -12.98 -3.93
C GLY A 100 -19.54 -11.83 -3.29
N GLU A 101 -20.70 -11.46 -3.86
CA GLU A 101 -21.59 -10.46 -3.29
C GLU A 101 -22.21 -10.93 -1.96
N ALA A 102 -22.59 -12.21 -1.86
CA ALA A 102 -23.06 -12.81 -0.61
C ALA A 102 -21.97 -12.81 0.46
N ARG A 103 -20.75 -13.16 0.07
CA ARG A 103 -19.58 -13.13 0.96
C ARG A 103 -19.28 -11.73 1.44
N LEU A 104 -19.33 -10.74 0.55
CA LEU A 104 -19.14 -9.33 0.90
C LEU A 104 -20.18 -8.86 1.93
N ARG A 105 -21.45 -9.21 1.74
CA ARG A 105 -22.51 -8.90 2.73
C ARG A 105 -22.23 -9.52 4.09
N ASN A 106 -21.82 -10.79 4.13
CA ASN A 106 -21.49 -11.49 5.38
C ASN A 106 -20.28 -10.85 6.07
N VAL A 107 -19.18 -10.61 5.36
CA VAL A 107 -17.99 -9.93 5.91
C VAL A 107 -18.35 -8.55 6.48
N MET A 108 -19.16 -7.76 5.77
CA MET A 108 -19.59 -6.45 6.25
C MET A 108 -20.48 -6.52 7.50
N GLN A 109 -21.27 -7.59 7.62
CA GLN A 109 -22.04 -7.85 8.83
C GLN A 109 -21.13 -8.22 10.01
N LEU A 110 -20.15 -9.11 9.81
CA LEU A 110 -19.18 -9.48 10.85
C LEU A 110 -18.37 -8.27 11.32
N ILE A 111 -17.93 -7.42 10.39
CA ILE A 111 -17.25 -6.16 10.72
C ILE A 111 -18.16 -5.25 11.55
N LEU A 112 -19.45 -5.16 11.22
CA LEU A 112 -20.41 -4.37 11.99
C LEU A 112 -20.66 -4.94 13.38
N GLU A 113 -20.73 -6.26 13.53
CA GLU A 113 -20.89 -6.94 14.82
C GLU A 113 -19.67 -6.73 15.74
N ASP A 114 -18.46 -6.62 15.17
CA ASP A 114 -17.23 -6.29 15.89
C ASP A 114 -17.12 -4.79 16.27
N ILE A 115 -17.37 -3.89 15.30
CA ILE A 115 -17.14 -2.44 15.46
C ILE A 115 -18.33 -1.72 16.10
N GLY A 116 -19.56 -2.17 15.86
CA GLY A 116 -20.78 -1.52 16.34
C GLY A 116 -20.84 -1.32 17.86
N PRO A 117 -20.51 -2.34 18.69
CA PRO A 117 -20.42 -2.18 20.14
C PRO A 117 -19.36 -1.16 20.57
N GLN A 118 -18.21 -1.12 19.88
CA GLN A 118 -17.12 -0.19 20.19
C GLN A 118 -17.56 1.27 19.94
N VAL A 119 -18.22 1.52 18.81
CA VAL A 119 -18.79 2.84 18.46
C VAL A 119 -19.83 3.27 19.49
N SER A 120 -20.74 2.37 19.87
CA SER A 120 -21.80 2.66 20.83
C SER A 120 -21.25 2.97 22.23
N ALA A 121 -20.22 2.23 22.66
CA ALA A 121 -19.53 2.48 23.92
C ALA A 121 -18.77 3.81 23.94
N GLN A 122 -18.20 4.22 22.80
CA GLN A 122 -17.55 5.53 22.69
C GLN A 122 -18.56 6.67 22.78
N ILE A 123 -19.66 6.60 22.04
CA ILE A 123 -20.76 7.59 22.10
C ILE A 123 -21.28 7.74 23.54
N THR A 124 -21.54 6.61 24.21
CA THR A 124 -22.05 6.60 25.59
C THR A 124 -21.06 7.25 26.55
N ARG A 125 -19.76 6.98 26.38
CA ARG A 125 -18.71 7.57 27.22
C ARG A 125 -18.61 9.07 27.01
N GLU A 126 -18.64 9.54 25.77
CA GLU A 126 -18.60 10.97 25.45
C GLU A 126 -19.83 11.71 26.02
N ALA A 127 -21.02 11.09 25.95
CA ALA A 127 -22.22 11.62 26.57
C ALA A 127 -22.11 11.70 28.11
N LEU A 128 -21.56 10.67 28.76
CA LEU A 128 -21.31 10.65 30.20
C LEU A 128 -20.23 11.66 30.63
N GLU A 129 -19.18 11.82 29.83
CA GLU A 129 -18.12 12.81 30.07
C GLU A 129 -18.68 14.24 29.96
N GLN A 130 -19.52 14.51 28.96
CA GLN A 130 -20.22 15.78 28.82
C GLN A 130 -21.18 16.03 30.00
N GLN A 131 -21.94 15.02 30.42
CA GLN A 131 -22.82 15.11 31.58
C GLN A 131 -22.03 15.33 32.88
N SER A 132 -20.88 14.66 33.05
CA SER A 132 -19.99 14.83 34.21
C SER A 132 -19.30 16.19 34.21
N LEU A 133 -18.89 16.73 33.05
CA LEU A 133 -18.38 18.10 32.91
C LEU A 133 -19.45 19.13 33.30
N CYS A 134 -20.72 18.89 32.95
CA CYS A 134 -21.84 19.73 33.38
C CYS A 134 -22.15 19.60 34.89
N LEU A 135 -21.89 18.44 35.50
CA LEU A 135 -22.08 18.19 36.94
C LEU A 135 -20.88 18.66 37.80
N LYS A 136 -19.68 18.77 37.22
CA LYS A 136 -18.45 19.23 37.91
C LYS A 136 -18.38 20.73 38.16
N GLU A 137 -19.39 21.49 37.77
CA GLU A 137 -19.63 22.84 38.32
C GLU A 137 -20.17 22.80 39.78
N GLY A 138 -20.27 21.62 40.42
CA GLY A 138 -20.73 21.57 41.82
C GLY A 138 -20.54 20.26 42.60
N ALA A 139 -19.43 19.53 42.50
CA ALA A 139 -19.04 18.53 43.53
C ALA A 139 -17.60 18.00 43.37
N ALA A 140 -16.88 17.89 44.49
CA ALA A 140 -15.59 17.18 44.60
C ALA A 140 -15.80 15.66 44.65
N PRO A 141 -14.93 14.82 44.05
CA PRO A 141 -15.04 13.38 44.18
C PRO A 141 -14.33 12.86 45.45
N ALA A 142 -15.02 11.97 46.15
CA ALA A 142 -14.53 11.21 47.29
C ALA A 142 -13.40 10.24 46.90
N SER A 143 -12.34 10.24 47.71
CA SER A 143 -11.20 9.33 47.65
C SER A 143 -11.49 8.00 48.35
N LEU A 144 -11.37 6.89 47.63
CA LEU A 144 -11.12 5.58 48.22
C LEU A 144 -9.60 5.34 48.16
N GLU A 145 -8.96 5.22 49.32
CA GLU A 145 -7.53 4.95 49.43
C GLU A 145 -7.18 3.53 48.91
N PRO A 146 -6.13 3.36 48.09
CA PRO A 146 -5.62 2.04 47.76
C PRO A 146 -4.60 1.57 48.80
N ILE A 147 -4.73 0.32 49.22
CA ILE A 147 -3.74 -0.43 49.99
C ILE A 147 -2.39 -0.37 49.25
N TRP A 148 -1.32 -0.02 49.95
CA TRP A 148 0.04 0.10 49.43
C TRP A 148 0.64 -1.29 49.17
N TRP A 149 0.65 -1.75 47.93
CA TRP A 149 1.45 -2.90 47.49
C TRP A 149 2.66 -2.36 46.72
N ASN A 150 3.87 -2.87 46.99
CA ASN A 150 5.03 -2.58 46.14
C ASN A 150 4.97 -3.43 44.85
N GLU A 151 5.77 -3.06 43.83
CA GLU A 151 5.75 -3.69 42.49
C GLU A 151 6.04 -5.20 42.54
N THR A 152 6.97 -5.62 43.39
CA THR A 152 7.38 -7.01 43.59
C THR A 152 6.27 -7.84 44.21
N ASP A 153 5.63 -7.35 45.27
CA ASP A 153 4.53 -8.04 45.96
C ASP A 153 3.30 -8.19 45.06
N CYS A 154 3.05 -7.21 44.18
CA CYS A 154 2.00 -7.29 43.17
C CYS A 154 2.26 -8.38 42.12
N LEU A 155 3.51 -8.49 41.66
CA LEU A 155 3.91 -9.51 40.69
C LEU A 155 3.78 -10.89 41.31
N ASP A 156 4.35 -11.11 42.50
CA ASP A 156 4.37 -12.42 43.15
C ASP A 156 2.97 -12.94 43.52
N ALA A 157 1.98 -12.06 43.68
CA ALA A 157 0.58 -12.43 43.83
C ALA A 157 -0.02 -13.15 42.59
N PHE A 158 0.61 -13.09 41.41
CA PHE A 158 0.20 -13.85 40.22
C PHE A 158 0.73 -15.29 40.19
N ALA A 159 1.72 -15.64 41.02
CA ALA A 159 2.31 -16.98 41.01
C ALA A 159 1.28 -18.11 41.28
N PRO A 160 0.37 -18.00 42.28
CA PRO A 160 -0.64 -19.03 42.53
C PRO A 160 -1.62 -19.23 41.36
N LEU A 161 -1.91 -18.17 40.59
CA LEU A 161 -2.80 -18.22 39.42
C LEU A 161 -2.16 -19.00 38.26
N LEU A 162 -0.85 -18.81 38.06
CA LEU A 162 -0.08 -19.54 37.06
C LEU A 162 0.08 -21.03 37.43
N GLU A 163 0.14 -21.34 38.73
CA GLU A 163 0.31 -22.69 39.28
C GLU A 163 -0.99 -23.53 39.33
N ALA A 164 -2.18 -22.94 39.54
CA ALA A 164 -3.46 -23.65 39.79
C ALA A 164 -4.02 -24.52 38.62
N GLY A 165 -5.05 -25.34 38.84
CA GLY A 165 -5.81 -26.07 37.77
C GLY A 165 -6.70 -25.15 36.91
N PRO A 166 -7.41 -25.63 35.86
CA PRO A 166 -8.23 -24.77 34.98
C PRO A 166 -9.26 -23.97 35.79
N VAL A 167 -9.14 -22.64 35.79
CA VAL A 167 -10.02 -21.74 36.55
C VAL A 167 -11.16 -21.28 35.64
N GLY A 168 -12.40 -21.58 36.02
CA GLY A 168 -13.58 -20.99 35.42
C GLY A 168 -13.82 -19.57 35.93
N SER A 169 -14.03 -18.63 35.01
CA SER A 169 -14.49 -17.24 35.19
C SER A 169 -13.68 -16.29 36.09
N MET A 170 -13.51 -15.08 35.57
CA MET A 170 -12.84 -13.92 36.15
C MET A 170 -13.29 -13.59 37.59
N THR A 171 -12.35 -13.38 38.51
CA THR A 171 -12.64 -12.78 39.82
C THR A 171 -12.32 -11.27 39.82
N PRO A 172 -13.13 -10.42 40.49
CA PRO A 172 -12.88 -8.96 40.64
C PRO A 172 -11.51 -8.61 41.24
N ALA A 173 -10.92 -9.53 42.02
CA ALA A 173 -9.61 -9.35 42.65
C ALA A 173 -8.47 -9.22 41.62
N CYS A 174 -8.55 -9.91 40.47
CA CYS A 174 -7.51 -9.87 39.44
C CYS A 174 -7.47 -8.52 38.70
N ALA A 175 -8.59 -7.82 38.57
CA ALA A 175 -8.65 -6.50 37.95
C ALA A 175 -7.92 -5.44 38.79
N GLY A 176 -8.08 -5.50 40.11
CA GLY A 176 -7.37 -4.63 41.06
C GLY A 176 -5.85 -4.82 41.00
N MET A 177 -5.37 -6.06 40.87
CA MET A 177 -3.93 -6.37 40.75
C MET A 177 -3.32 -5.80 39.46
N VAL A 178 -4.03 -5.91 38.33
CA VAL A 178 -3.57 -5.33 37.05
C VAL A 178 -3.57 -3.79 37.09
N ASP A 179 -4.55 -3.16 37.76
CA ASP A 179 -4.62 -1.72 37.93
C ASP A 179 -3.51 -1.15 38.84
N VAL A 180 -3.08 -1.88 39.86
CA VAL A 180 -1.91 -1.49 40.68
C VAL A 180 -0.63 -1.64 39.86
N LEU A 181 -0.43 -2.78 39.20
CA LEU A 181 0.72 -3.01 38.32
C LEU A 181 0.85 -1.88 37.27
N ARG A 182 -0.27 -1.49 36.64
CA ARG A 182 -0.36 -0.41 35.65
C ARG A 182 0.19 0.94 36.13
N ARG A 183 0.05 1.27 37.42
CA ARG A 183 0.52 2.55 37.98
C ARG A 183 2.05 2.63 38.05
N HIS A 184 2.72 1.49 38.11
CA HIS A 184 4.17 1.39 38.22
C HIS A 184 4.89 1.23 36.86
N LEU A 185 4.17 1.03 35.76
CA LEU A 185 4.75 0.82 34.42
C LEU A 185 5.01 2.12 33.64
N SER A 186 6.03 2.08 32.78
CA SER A 186 6.33 3.15 31.82
C SER A 186 5.20 3.33 30.80
N ASP A 187 5.03 4.56 30.29
CA ASP A 187 3.92 4.92 29.39
C ASP A 187 3.83 4.03 28.13
N GLY A 188 4.98 3.60 27.59
CA GLY A 188 5.03 2.71 26.43
C GLY A 188 4.51 1.30 26.70
N LEU A 189 4.68 0.78 27.92
CA LEU A 189 4.18 -0.54 28.31
C LEU A 189 2.70 -0.50 28.73
N ARG A 190 2.30 0.62 29.35
CA ARG A 190 0.91 0.92 29.67
C ARG A 190 0.04 0.93 28.41
N ASP A 191 0.53 1.52 27.32
CA ASP A 191 -0.13 1.52 26.00
C ASP A 191 -0.29 0.11 25.39
N LEU A 192 0.62 -0.82 25.71
CA LEU A 192 0.58 -2.23 25.30
C LEU A 192 -0.47 -3.04 26.10
N ILE A 193 -0.59 -2.80 27.41
CA ILE A 193 -1.61 -3.44 28.28
C ILE A 193 -3.02 -2.98 27.91
N GLU A 194 -3.15 -1.72 27.52
CA GLU A 194 -4.46 -1.10 27.26
C GLU A 194 -5.10 -1.51 25.93
N ASP A 195 -4.46 -2.37 25.11
CA ASP A 195 -4.89 -2.78 23.75
C ASP A 195 -5.48 -1.60 22.94
N ARG A 196 -4.88 -0.41 23.07
CA ARG A 196 -5.42 0.81 22.46
C ARG A 196 -5.25 0.84 20.94
N ARG A 197 -4.61 -0.15 20.32
CA ARG A 197 -4.56 -0.26 18.86
C ARG A 197 -5.72 -1.13 18.40
N SER A 198 -6.87 -0.49 18.19
CA SER A 198 -7.94 -1.12 17.38
C SER A 198 -7.32 -1.59 16.05
N SER A 199 -7.51 -2.87 15.72
CA SER A 199 -7.11 -3.39 14.41
C SER A 199 -7.90 -2.68 13.32
N ALA A 200 -7.31 -2.57 12.13
CA ALA A 200 -8.00 -2.08 10.95
C ALA A 200 -8.51 -3.27 10.15
N GLN A 201 -9.79 -3.27 9.84
CA GLN A 201 -10.45 -4.29 9.02
C GLN A 201 -10.22 -3.95 7.54
N LEU A 202 -9.34 -4.68 6.86
CA LEU A 202 -9.08 -4.52 5.43
C LEU A 202 -9.93 -5.50 4.62
N VAL A 203 -10.79 -4.99 3.76
CA VAL A 203 -11.55 -5.79 2.80
C VAL A 203 -10.87 -5.71 1.44
N LEU A 204 -10.08 -6.75 1.12
CA LEU A 204 -9.49 -7.00 -0.19
C LEU A 204 -10.51 -7.68 -1.08
N ALA A 205 -11.25 -6.89 -1.85
CA ALA A 205 -12.34 -7.39 -2.69
C ALA A 205 -12.20 -6.91 -4.13
N THR A 206 -12.44 -7.83 -5.09
CA THR A 206 -12.32 -7.55 -6.53
C THR A 206 -13.09 -6.27 -6.91
N PRO A 207 -12.45 -5.30 -7.60
CA PRO A 207 -13.13 -4.08 -7.97
C PRO A 207 -14.40 -4.35 -8.81
N GLY A 208 -15.50 -3.71 -8.44
CA GLY A 208 -16.82 -3.94 -9.06
C GLY A 208 -17.81 -4.73 -8.22
N LEU A 209 -17.40 -5.31 -7.09
CA LEU A 209 -18.30 -6.02 -6.16
C LEU A 209 -19.25 -5.12 -5.35
N GLY A 210 -19.18 -3.80 -5.51
CA GLY A 210 -20.06 -2.88 -4.79
C GLY A 210 -19.59 -2.52 -3.38
N LYS A 211 -18.27 -2.57 -3.13
CA LYS A 211 -17.63 -2.21 -1.84
C LYS A 211 -18.16 -0.89 -1.27
N THR A 212 -18.18 0.17 -2.09
CA THR A 212 -18.67 1.50 -1.69
C THR A 212 -20.13 1.46 -1.23
N ARG A 213 -21.01 0.75 -1.96
CA ARG A 213 -22.42 0.58 -1.56
C ARG A 213 -22.56 -0.19 -0.25
N SER A 214 -21.74 -1.22 -0.04
CA SER A 214 -21.74 -1.97 1.23
C SER A 214 -21.30 -1.09 2.41
N VAL A 215 -20.33 -0.20 2.21
CA VAL A 215 -19.94 0.78 3.22
C VAL A 215 -21.05 1.79 3.51
N GLN A 216 -21.76 2.28 2.49
CA GLN A 216 -22.91 3.17 2.68
C GLN A 216 -23.98 2.50 3.55
N ALA A 217 -24.29 1.23 3.27
CA ALA A 217 -25.22 0.43 4.08
C ALA A 217 -24.71 0.17 5.50
N LEU A 218 -23.41 -0.07 5.69
CA LEU A 218 -22.78 -0.19 7.01
C LEU A 218 -22.94 1.11 7.80
N ILE A 219 -22.67 2.26 7.17
CA ILE A 219 -22.85 3.57 7.77
C ILE A 219 -24.28 3.69 8.28
N GLU A 220 -25.31 3.53 7.45
CA GLU A 220 -26.72 3.68 7.85
C GLU A 220 -27.16 2.81 9.03
N ARG A 221 -26.49 1.68 9.29
CA ARG A 221 -26.79 0.77 10.42
C ARG A 221 -26.21 1.21 11.77
N LEU A 222 -25.27 2.16 11.78
CA LEU A 222 -24.70 2.71 13.02
C LEU A 222 -25.73 3.57 13.80
N PRO A 223 -25.48 3.89 15.09
CA PRO A 223 -26.24 4.90 15.81
C PRO A 223 -26.26 6.26 15.07
N LYS A 224 -27.34 7.03 15.16
CA LYS A 224 -27.46 8.33 14.44
C LYS A 224 -26.48 9.38 14.96
N GLU A 225 -26.06 9.24 16.20
CA GLU A 225 -25.07 10.04 16.90
C GLU A 225 -23.64 9.73 16.43
N ALA A 226 -23.44 8.68 15.62
CA ALA A 226 -22.13 8.30 15.13
C ALA A 226 -21.56 9.35 14.16
N VAL A 227 -20.42 9.93 14.53
CA VAL A 227 -19.51 10.65 13.63
C VAL A 227 -18.64 9.64 12.87
N VAL A 228 -18.78 9.62 11.55
CA VAL A 228 -18.00 8.76 10.64
C VAL A 228 -17.14 9.63 9.73
N TRP A 229 -15.85 9.34 9.67
CA TRP A 229 -14.96 9.96 8.68
C TRP A 229 -14.73 9.00 7.52
N VAL A 230 -14.90 9.48 6.29
CA VAL A 230 -14.71 8.71 5.06
C VAL A 230 -13.60 9.37 4.25
N PHE A 231 -12.47 8.67 4.11
CA PHE A 231 -11.35 9.11 3.30
C PHE A 231 -11.48 8.52 1.90
N GLN A 232 -11.39 9.38 0.89
CA GLN A 232 -11.50 9.08 -0.53
C GLN A 232 -10.20 9.50 -1.25
N PRO A 233 -9.82 8.87 -2.37
CA PRO A 233 -8.54 9.14 -3.01
C PRO A 233 -8.46 10.55 -3.63
N THR A 234 -9.59 11.10 -4.07
CA THR A 234 -9.65 12.42 -4.72
C THR A 234 -10.87 13.21 -4.27
N LEU A 235 -10.83 14.53 -4.43
CA LEU A 235 -11.98 15.39 -4.13
C LEU A 235 -13.19 15.08 -5.01
N ARG A 236 -12.98 14.70 -6.29
CA ARG A 236 -14.06 14.26 -7.18
C ARG A 236 -14.79 13.04 -6.60
N LYS A 237 -14.03 12.06 -6.11
CA LYS A 237 -14.59 10.86 -5.48
C LYS A 237 -15.33 11.16 -4.18
N ALA A 238 -14.83 12.10 -3.39
CA ALA A 238 -15.52 12.57 -2.20
C ALA A 238 -16.92 13.15 -2.53
N HIS A 239 -17.04 13.87 -3.64
CA HIS A 239 -18.34 14.40 -4.10
C HIS A 239 -19.27 13.32 -4.61
N GLU A 240 -18.76 12.40 -5.45
CA GLU A 240 -19.54 11.25 -5.92
C GLU A 240 -20.09 10.43 -4.74
N PHE A 241 -19.26 10.16 -3.73
CA PHE A 241 -19.69 9.46 -2.52
C PHE A 241 -20.81 10.20 -1.78
N ALA A 242 -20.70 11.53 -1.63
CA ALA A 242 -21.71 12.33 -0.97
C ALA A 242 -23.01 12.41 -1.78
N GLN A 243 -22.93 12.45 -3.11
CA GLN A 243 -24.09 12.41 -4.01
C GLN A 243 -24.82 11.07 -3.93
N ASP A 244 -24.08 9.96 -3.93
CA ASP A 244 -24.65 8.61 -3.79
C ASP A 244 -25.39 8.43 -2.46
N MET A 245 -25.00 9.17 -1.42
CA MET A 245 -25.64 9.17 -0.11
C MET A 245 -26.57 10.37 0.13
N ALA A 246 -26.98 11.11 -0.90
CA ALA A 246 -27.81 12.30 -0.72
C ALA A 246 -29.17 12.02 -0.02
N GLY A 247 -29.69 10.80 -0.14
CA GLY A 247 -30.89 10.34 0.58
C GLY A 247 -30.64 9.79 1.99
N SER A 248 -29.43 9.92 2.52
CA SER A 248 -29.05 9.44 3.86
C SER A 248 -29.86 10.13 4.94
N SER A 249 -30.12 9.38 6.03
CA SER A 249 -30.74 9.92 7.23
C SER A 249 -29.81 10.84 8.04
N ARG A 250 -28.56 11.02 7.60
CA ARG A 250 -27.50 11.73 8.31
C ARG A 250 -26.96 12.90 7.49
N PRO A 251 -26.50 13.96 8.15
CA PRO A 251 -25.82 15.05 7.47
C PRO A 251 -24.49 14.56 6.88
N ILE A 252 -24.27 14.84 5.59
CA ILE A 252 -23.04 14.50 4.88
C ILE A 252 -22.33 15.78 4.48
N ARG A 253 -21.05 15.90 4.84
CA ARG A 253 -20.25 17.08 4.56
C ARG A 253 -18.95 16.69 3.88
N VAL A 254 -18.72 17.23 2.69
CA VAL A 254 -17.44 17.08 1.97
C VAL A 254 -16.51 18.20 2.40
N PHE A 255 -15.33 17.84 2.91
CA PHE A 255 -14.30 18.81 3.25
C PHE A 255 -13.50 19.23 2.00
N ARG A 256 -13.51 20.53 1.69
CA ARG A 256 -12.70 21.11 0.63
C ARG A 256 -11.47 21.83 1.20
N GLY A 257 -10.30 21.52 0.66
CA GLY A 257 -9.04 22.20 1.00
C GLY A 257 -8.99 23.64 0.46
N ARG A 258 -8.03 24.44 0.91
CA ARG A 258 -7.92 25.88 0.57
C ARG A 258 -7.81 26.17 -0.94
N GLY A 259 -7.12 25.31 -1.68
CA GLY A 259 -6.95 25.44 -3.13
C GLY A 259 -8.07 24.80 -3.96
N ALA A 260 -9.10 24.20 -3.34
CA ALA A 260 -10.23 23.64 -4.07
C ALA A 260 -11.16 24.77 -4.58
N HIS A 261 -11.93 24.50 -5.62
CA HIS A 261 -13.01 25.39 -6.05
C HIS A 261 -14.15 25.37 -5.03
N VAL A 262 -14.87 26.49 -4.88
CA VAL A 262 -16.02 26.59 -3.94
C VAL A 262 -17.11 25.58 -4.30
N THR A 263 -17.45 25.53 -5.59
CA THR A 263 -18.28 24.49 -6.21
C THR A 263 -17.57 23.95 -7.44
N ASP A 264 -17.97 22.78 -7.92
CA ASP A 264 -17.33 22.18 -9.09
C ASP A 264 -17.61 23.04 -10.33
N GLY A 265 -16.55 23.41 -11.07
CA GLY A 265 -16.63 24.30 -12.23
C GLY A 265 -16.61 25.81 -11.93
N ALA A 266 -16.67 26.23 -10.66
CA ALA A 266 -16.54 27.66 -10.31
C ALA A 266 -15.13 28.18 -10.54
N SER A 267 -14.96 29.45 -10.95
CA SER A 267 -13.65 30.10 -10.97
C SER A 267 -13.08 30.29 -9.56
N ASP A 268 -13.96 30.58 -8.61
CA ASP A 268 -13.60 30.96 -7.25
C ASP A 268 -13.10 29.76 -6.44
N ARG A 269 -12.06 30.03 -5.63
CA ARG A 269 -11.42 29.05 -4.75
C ARG A 269 -11.91 29.21 -3.31
N MET A 270 -11.82 28.13 -2.52
CA MET A 270 -12.16 28.15 -1.09
C MET A 270 -11.40 29.23 -0.32
N CYS A 271 -10.13 29.45 -0.67
CA CYS A 271 -9.29 30.55 -0.17
C CYS A 271 -8.89 31.47 -1.33
N GLN A 272 -9.24 32.76 -1.24
CA GLN A 272 -8.85 33.74 -2.27
C GLN A 272 -7.32 33.89 -2.37
N ARG A 273 -6.61 33.76 -1.24
CA ARG A 273 -5.13 33.74 -1.15
C ARG A 273 -4.56 32.31 -1.16
N HIS A 274 -5.11 31.40 -1.97
CA HIS A 274 -4.71 29.97 -1.95
C HIS A 274 -3.25 29.72 -2.37
N THR A 275 -2.68 30.55 -3.25
CA THR A 275 -1.27 30.47 -3.67
C THR A 275 -0.33 30.76 -2.50
N ALA A 276 -0.51 31.89 -1.83
CA ALA A 276 0.23 32.23 -0.61
C ALA A 276 0.02 31.18 0.50
N ALA A 277 -1.20 30.64 0.65
CA ALA A 277 -1.47 29.55 1.58
C ALA A 277 -0.66 28.28 1.25
N ALA A 278 -0.52 27.94 -0.02
CA ALA A 278 0.28 26.80 -0.47
C ALA A 278 1.79 27.02 -0.21
N GLU A 279 2.29 28.24 -0.43
CA GLU A 279 3.68 28.62 -0.13
C GLU A 279 3.98 28.49 1.38
N VAL A 280 3.09 28.98 2.25
CA VAL A 280 3.21 28.83 3.71
C VAL A 280 3.15 27.35 4.13
N ALA A 281 2.25 26.57 3.53
CA ALA A 281 2.13 25.14 3.82
C ALA A 281 3.38 24.36 3.40
N ALA A 282 3.95 24.68 2.23
CA ALA A 282 5.17 24.07 1.71
C ALA A 282 6.38 24.32 2.63
N LYS A 283 6.36 25.43 3.38
CA LYS A 283 7.36 25.77 4.39
C LYS A 283 7.06 25.15 5.77
N GLY A 284 6.04 24.30 5.88
CA GLY A 284 5.64 23.64 7.13
C GLY A 284 5.09 24.59 8.19
N LEU A 285 4.66 25.80 7.80
CA LEU A 285 4.17 26.82 8.71
C LEU A 285 2.63 26.80 8.83
N SER A 286 2.11 27.32 9.94
CA SER A 286 0.67 27.37 10.17
C SER A 286 0.02 28.46 9.32
N ILE A 287 -0.74 28.06 8.30
CA ILE A 287 -1.51 28.97 7.45
C ILE A 287 -2.49 29.82 8.29
N LYS A 288 -3.09 29.25 9.34
CA LYS A 288 -4.01 30.00 10.22
C LYS A 288 -3.27 31.16 10.88
N LYS A 289 -2.11 30.90 11.50
CA LYS A 289 -1.33 31.92 12.21
C LYS A 289 -0.68 32.93 11.25
N MET A 290 -0.11 32.46 10.14
CA MET A 290 0.69 33.29 9.22
C MET A 290 -0.14 34.09 8.22
N LEU A 291 -1.26 33.53 7.75
CA LEU A 291 -2.05 34.13 6.67
C LEU A 291 -3.41 34.62 7.15
N CYS A 292 -4.14 33.81 7.94
CA CYS A 292 -5.53 34.11 8.28
C CYS A 292 -5.68 35.06 9.48
N GLY A 293 -4.77 34.98 10.45
CA GLY A 293 -4.82 35.70 11.73
C GLY A 293 -5.33 34.85 12.91
N ILE A 294 -5.05 35.30 14.14
CA ILE A 294 -5.67 34.79 15.37
C ILE A 294 -7.06 35.42 15.49
N THR A 295 -8.07 34.62 15.78
CA THR A 295 -9.50 34.99 15.71
C THR A 295 -10.11 35.16 17.11
N ASP A 296 -9.28 35.45 18.11
CA ASP A 296 -9.78 35.82 19.44
C ASP A 296 -10.09 37.32 19.42
N GLN A 297 -11.16 37.69 20.13
CA GLN A 297 -12.09 38.81 19.90
C GLN A 297 -11.52 40.24 19.88
N SER A 298 -10.20 40.45 19.81
CA SER A 298 -9.54 41.76 19.89
C SER A 298 -8.62 42.13 18.73
N THR A 299 -8.48 41.32 17.67
CA THR A 299 -7.65 41.69 16.50
C THR A 299 -8.35 41.41 15.16
N GLN A 300 -8.49 42.45 14.33
CA GLN A 300 -8.86 42.32 12.92
C GLN A 300 -7.88 41.34 12.24
N GLY A 301 -8.41 40.34 11.54
CA GLY A 301 -7.59 39.33 10.88
C GLY A 301 -6.61 39.96 9.88
N THR A 302 -5.39 39.42 9.81
CA THR A 302 -4.36 39.89 8.86
C THR A 302 -4.71 39.62 7.40
N CYS A 303 -5.71 38.77 7.13
CA CYS A 303 -6.23 38.55 5.80
C CYS A 303 -7.41 39.48 5.49
N PRO A 304 -7.35 40.28 4.41
CA PRO A 304 -8.46 41.16 4.02
C PRO A 304 -9.74 40.40 3.64
N HIS A 305 -9.64 39.10 3.38
CA HIS A 305 -10.76 38.25 2.97
C HIS A 305 -11.28 37.34 4.09
N VAL A 306 -10.80 37.46 5.33
CA VAL A 306 -11.12 36.49 6.40
C VAL A 306 -12.62 36.34 6.65
N THR A 307 -13.39 37.42 6.53
CA THR A 307 -14.85 37.46 6.75
C THR A 307 -15.65 36.86 5.59
N THR A 308 -15.15 36.99 4.36
CA THR A 308 -15.80 36.49 3.13
C THR A 308 -15.24 35.15 2.65
N CYS A 309 -14.18 34.63 3.29
CA CYS A 309 -13.47 33.41 2.91
C CYS A 309 -14.35 32.15 3.09
N ALA A 310 -14.67 31.49 1.97
CA ALA A 310 -15.44 30.25 1.96
C ALA A 310 -14.79 29.13 2.78
N TYR A 311 -13.46 29.04 2.81
CA TYR A 311 -12.74 28.09 3.65
C TYR A 311 -12.97 28.35 5.15
N GLN A 312 -12.93 29.61 5.60
CA GLN A 312 -13.17 29.94 7.01
C GLN A 312 -14.62 29.67 7.40
N ARG A 313 -15.58 29.98 6.51
CA ARG A 313 -16.98 29.62 6.69
C ARG A 313 -17.15 28.10 6.86
N GLN A 314 -16.59 27.30 5.95
CA GLN A 314 -16.60 25.83 6.06
C GLN A 314 -16.00 25.35 7.39
N ILE A 315 -14.88 25.91 7.85
CA ILE A 315 -14.28 25.53 9.14
C ILE A 315 -15.18 25.91 10.32
N LYS A 316 -15.83 27.08 10.28
CA LYS A 316 -16.81 27.49 11.28
C LYS A 316 -17.98 26.50 11.33
N ASP A 317 -18.57 26.20 10.17
CA ASP A 317 -19.69 25.27 10.04
C ASP A 317 -19.34 23.85 10.53
N LEU A 318 -18.10 23.39 10.31
CA LEU A 318 -17.61 22.10 10.80
C LEU A 318 -17.41 22.09 12.32
N ARG A 319 -16.94 23.20 12.91
CA ARG A 319 -16.75 23.31 14.37
C ARG A 319 -18.07 23.42 15.12
N GLU A 320 -19.02 24.12 14.54
CA GLU A 320 -20.36 24.34 15.11
C GLU A 320 -21.32 23.17 14.82
N HIS A 321 -20.86 22.14 14.10
CA HIS A 321 -21.66 20.95 13.82
C HIS A 321 -22.02 20.21 15.11
N GLN A 322 -23.31 20.00 15.34
CA GLN A 322 -23.84 19.23 16.47
C GLN A 322 -24.40 17.89 16.01
N GLY A 323 -24.27 16.87 16.86
CA GLY A 323 -24.74 15.51 16.59
C GLY A 323 -23.82 14.71 15.66
N GLY A 324 -24.29 13.53 15.25
CA GLY A 324 -23.58 12.64 14.34
C GLY A 324 -23.53 13.16 12.89
N GLY A 325 -22.86 12.41 12.01
CA GLY A 325 -22.74 12.79 10.61
C GLY A 325 -21.61 12.07 9.88
N VAL A 326 -21.59 12.21 8.57
CA VAL A 326 -20.56 11.65 7.68
C VAL A 326 -19.70 12.78 7.12
N PHE A 327 -18.40 12.74 7.43
CA PHE A 327 -17.43 13.74 6.97
C PHE A 327 -16.53 13.09 5.93
N VAL A 328 -16.67 13.53 4.67
CA VAL A 328 -15.96 12.96 3.53
C VAL A 328 -14.74 13.82 3.20
N MET A 329 -13.58 13.20 3.09
CA MET A 329 -12.28 13.85 3.04
C MET A 329 -11.38 13.18 2.00
N THR A 330 -10.29 13.85 1.59
CA THR A 330 -9.28 13.22 0.73
C THR A 330 -8.20 12.51 1.55
N HIS A 331 -7.51 11.50 0.98
CA HIS A 331 -6.38 10.80 1.62
C HIS A 331 -5.29 11.76 2.11
N ALA A 332 -5.06 12.88 1.40
CA ALA A 332 -4.11 13.90 1.81
C ALA A 332 -4.41 14.51 3.19
N SER A 333 -5.66 14.43 3.66
CA SER A 333 -6.07 14.94 4.97
C SER A 333 -5.71 14.00 6.13
N LEU A 334 -5.24 12.77 5.86
CA LEU A 334 -4.87 11.80 6.90
C LEU A 334 -3.75 12.30 7.82
N THR A 335 -2.86 13.15 7.32
CA THR A 335 -1.74 13.74 8.09
C THR A 335 -2.08 15.10 8.69
N GLN A 336 -3.10 15.77 8.16
CA GLN A 336 -3.54 17.09 8.61
C GLN A 336 -5.06 17.19 8.54
N LEU A 337 -5.69 16.94 9.69
CA LEU A 337 -7.13 16.96 9.83
C LEU A 337 -7.66 18.39 10.02
N PRO A 338 -8.84 18.74 9.47
CA PRO A 338 -9.54 19.95 9.82
C PRO A 338 -10.13 19.85 11.22
N SER A 339 -10.63 20.98 11.73
CA SER A 339 -11.36 21.04 12.99
C SER A 339 -12.80 20.52 12.82
N CYS A 340 -12.97 19.21 12.58
CA CYS A 340 -14.27 18.54 12.58
C CYS A 340 -14.48 17.74 13.89
N PRO A 341 -15.73 17.34 14.21
CA PRO A 341 -16.01 16.46 15.35
C PRO A 341 -15.18 15.18 15.27
N ALA A 342 -14.71 14.71 16.43
CA ALA A 342 -13.87 13.51 16.51
C ALA A 342 -14.65 12.29 16.00
N PRO A 343 -14.00 11.36 15.27
CA PRO A 343 -14.69 10.21 14.69
C PRO A 343 -14.87 9.11 15.72
N HIS A 344 -16.01 8.43 15.64
CA HIS A 344 -16.21 7.11 16.26
C HIS A 344 -15.80 5.98 15.32
N LEU A 345 -15.78 6.22 14.00
CA LEU A 345 -15.35 5.27 12.98
C LEU A 345 -14.62 5.99 11.85
N VAL A 346 -13.53 5.39 11.38
CA VAL A 346 -12.83 5.83 10.16
C VAL A 346 -13.00 4.78 9.07
N ILE A 347 -13.37 5.23 7.87
CA ILE A 347 -13.43 4.42 6.66
C ILE A 347 -12.44 5.00 5.66
N VAL A 348 -11.61 4.16 5.08
CA VAL A 348 -10.65 4.53 4.04
C VAL A 348 -11.00 3.76 2.76
N ASP A 349 -11.44 4.49 1.74
CA ASP A 349 -11.77 3.92 0.43
C ASP A 349 -10.56 4.06 -0.51
N GLU A 350 -10.07 2.93 -1.00
CA GLU A 350 -8.80 2.75 -1.71
C GLU A 350 -7.55 2.99 -0.81
N ASP A 351 -6.41 2.40 -1.18
CA ASP A 351 -5.17 2.44 -0.41
C ASP A 351 -4.56 3.88 -0.34
N PRO A 352 -4.35 4.44 0.86
CA PRO A 352 -3.70 5.74 1.03
C PRO A 352 -2.16 5.65 1.04
N SER A 353 -1.56 4.46 0.97
CA SER A 353 -0.11 4.27 1.20
C SER A 353 0.74 5.11 0.25
N ALA A 354 0.29 5.42 -0.96
CA ALA A 354 1.05 6.24 -1.90
C ALA A 354 1.30 7.70 -1.45
N VAL A 355 0.49 8.27 -0.53
CA VAL A 355 0.58 9.70 -0.16
C VAL A 355 1.36 9.96 1.14
N LEU A 356 1.77 8.91 1.85
CA LEU A 356 2.32 9.01 3.20
C LEU A 356 3.85 8.91 3.29
N PRO A 357 4.56 8.21 2.40
CA PRO A 357 6.02 8.25 2.32
C PRO A 357 6.56 9.66 2.05
N GLN A 358 7.62 10.02 2.76
CA GLN A 358 8.29 11.31 2.70
C GLN A 358 9.81 11.09 2.62
N THR A 359 10.43 11.84 1.71
CA THR A 359 11.88 11.99 1.65
C THR A 359 12.22 13.44 1.97
N ILE A 360 13.04 13.64 2.99
CA ILE A 360 13.50 14.97 3.42
C ILE A 360 15.01 14.98 3.31
N THR A 361 15.55 15.91 2.52
CA THR A 361 16.99 16.01 2.26
C THR A 361 17.55 17.28 2.89
N VAL A 362 18.67 17.14 3.60
CA VAL A 362 19.43 18.23 4.22
C VAL A 362 20.83 18.23 3.62
N ALA A 363 21.32 19.40 3.19
CA ALA A 363 22.69 19.56 2.71
C ALA A 363 23.67 19.48 3.89
N ALA A 364 24.89 18.96 3.68
CA ALA A 364 25.87 18.86 4.77
C ALA A 364 26.20 20.24 5.40
N GLN A 365 26.22 21.30 4.58
CA GLN A 365 26.45 22.67 5.05
C GLN A 365 25.35 23.16 6.01
N ALA A 366 24.13 22.65 5.86
CA ALA A 366 23.00 22.97 6.73
C ALA A 366 23.07 22.26 8.10
N MET A 367 24.00 21.32 8.28
CA MET A 367 24.17 20.59 9.55
C MET A 367 25.32 21.14 10.41
N GLY A 368 26.30 21.84 9.82
CA GLY A 368 27.52 22.27 10.52
C GLY A 368 27.44 23.66 11.16
N ALA A 369 28.53 24.07 11.80
CA ALA A 369 28.68 25.36 12.49
C ALA A 369 28.43 26.60 11.59
N GLY A 370 28.63 26.47 10.28
CA GLY A 370 28.38 27.55 9.31
C GLY A 370 26.92 27.70 8.85
N SER A 371 25.99 26.98 9.46
CA SER A 371 24.55 27.06 9.14
C SER A 371 23.91 28.30 9.75
N SER A 372 22.83 28.79 9.13
CA SER A 372 22.09 29.96 9.63
C SER A 372 21.43 29.70 10.98
N TRP A 373 21.01 28.46 11.25
CA TRP A 373 20.41 28.12 12.54
C TRP A 373 21.42 28.09 13.70
N ALA A 374 22.69 27.78 13.44
CA ALA A 374 23.73 27.82 14.47
C ALA A 374 23.96 29.24 14.99
N ALA A 375 23.86 30.26 14.13
CA ALA A 375 23.92 31.66 14.55
C ALA A 375 22.82 32.01 15.58
N HIS A 376 21.60 31.49 15.39
CA HIS A 376 20.49 31.73 16.32
C HIS A 376 20.65 31.08 17.70
N LEU A 377 21.60 30.15 17.88
CA LEU A 377 21.90 29.59 19.20
C LEU A 377 22.66 30.57 20.10
N HIS A 378 23.47 31.45 19.49
CA HIS A 378 24.26 32.47 20.19
C HIS A 378 23.56 33.83 20.22
N GLU A 379 22.59 34.06 19.35
CA GLU A 379 21.80 35.29 19.36
C GLU A 379 20.76 35.30 20.50
N ASP A 380 20.89 36.28 21.39
CA ASP A 380 19.81 36.73 22.28
C ASP A 380 18.72 37.45 21.47
N VAL A 381 18.01 36.70 20.60
CA VAL A 381 16.85 37.22 19.88
C VAL A 381 15.79 37.58 20.92
N GLY A 382 15.61 38.88 21.18
CA GLY A 382 14.94 39.51 22.32
C GLY A 382 13.46 39.14 22.57
N GLY A 383 13.22 37.90 22.99
CA GLY A 383 12.00 37.40 23.64
C GLY A 383 12.37 36.69 24.95
N PRO A 384 11.40 36.31 25.81
CA PRO A 384 11.67 35.86 27.16
C PRO A 384 12.73 34.74 27.13
N SER A 385 13.82 34.99 27.84
CA SER A 385 14.97 34.11 27.94
C SER A 385 14.52 32.66 28.13
N LEU A 386 15.27 31.71 27.55
CA LEU A 386 15.17 30.28 27.90
C LEU A 386 15.46 30.02 29.39
N ARG A 387 15.82 31.05 30.17
CA ARG A 387 15.73 31.05 31.63
C ARG A 387 14.26 31.16 32.05
N PRO A 388 13.65 30.14 32.65
CA PRO A 388 12.37 30.33 33.34
C PRO A 388 12.56 31.43 34.39
N ALA A 389 11.61 32.35 34.47
CA ALA A 389 11.50 33.31 35.55
C ALA A 389 11.39 32.55 36.88
N ARG A 390 12.53 32.29 37.52
CA ARG A 390 12.66 31.63 38.83
C ARG A 390 12.64 32.65 39.98
N ARG A 391 11.80 33.67 39.87
CA ARG A 391 11.55 34.65 40.94
C ARG A 391 10.07 34.98 40.96
N ALA A 392 9.31 34.15 41.67
CA ALA A 392 8.09 34.49 42.43
C ALA A 392 7.19 33.26 42.65
N VAL A 393 7.73 32.14 43.13
CA VAL A 393 6.98 31.15 43.93
C VAL A 393 8.00 30.43 44.82
N GLU A 394 8.51 31.12 45.83
CA GLU A 394 9.13 30.47 47.00
C GLU A 394 8.11 30.52 48.12
N ALA A 395 7.26 29.49 48.20
CA ALA A 395 6.63 28.99 49.42
C ALA A 395 5.89 27.68 49.08
N ASN A 396 6.29 26.59 49.75
CA ASN A 396 5.68 25.26 49.79
C ASN A 396 5.72 24.43 48.50
N ASP A 397 6.71 23.55 48.35
CA ASP A 397 6.60 22.14 48.79
C ASP A 397 7.93 21.43 48.52
N GLY A 398 8.36 20.56 49.42
CA GLY A 398 9.61 19.80 49.28
C GLY A 398 9.42 18.60 48.36
N ASP A 399 10.09 18.57 47.21
CA ASP A 399 10.41 17.31 46.54
C ASP A 399 11.56 17.44 45.52
N LEU A 400 12.24 16.31 45.31
CA LEU A 400 13.54 16.08 44.65
C LEU A 400 14.03 17.07 43.58
N HIS A 401 15.27 17.54 43.78
CA HIS A 401 16.11 18.20 42.77
C HIS A 401 16.53 17.24 41.64
N LEU A 402 15.90 17.35 40.46
CA LEU A 402 16.54 17.01 39.19
C LEU A 402 17.06 18.31 38.57
N LYS A 403 18.39 18.46 38.51
CA LYS A 403 19.07 19.52 37.75
C LYS A 403 18.90 19.22 36.26
N ASP A 404 17.98 19.91 35.59
CA ASP A 404 17.99 20.02 34.12
C ASP A 404 19.14 20.97 33.73
N GLU A 405 20.36 20.44 33.56
CA GLU A 405 21.47 21.19 32.96
C GLU A 405 21.12 21.45 31.50
N ALA A 406 20.89 22.72 31.14
CA ALA A 406 20.72 23.11 29.75
C ALA A 406 22.08 22.95 29.05
N GLU A 407 22.19 22.03 28.10
CA GLU A 407 23.40 21.87 27.30
C GLU A 407 23.79 23.19 26.61
N GLU A 408 25.09 23.48 26.60
CA GLU A 408 25.64 24.69 26.00
C GLU A 408 25.51 24.64 24.46
N PRO A 409 25.17 25.76 23.79
CA PRO A 409 25.12 25.89 22.33
C PRO A 409 26.27 25.22 21.57
N ASP A 410 27.51 25.40 22.06
CA ASP A 410 28.72 24.87 21.44
C ASP A 410 28.76 23.32 21.48
N ALA A 411 28.19 22.70 22.51
CA ALA A 411 28.10 21.25 22.62
C ALA A 411 27.16 20.63 21.56
N VAL A 412 26.08 21.35 21.22
CA VAL A 412 25.17 20.94 20.15
C VAL A 412 25.86 21.01 18.79
N ILE A 413 26.58 22.11 18.52
CA ILE A 413 27.35 22.28 17.28
C ILE A 413 28.42 21.19 17.16
N ALA A 414 29.19 20.94 18.22
CA ALA A 414 30.21 19.89 18.25
C ALA A 414 29.61 18.48 18.04
N THR A 415 28.39 18.22 18.53
CA THR A 415 27.66 16.98 18.25
C THR A 415 27.34 16.83 16.76
N PHE A 416 26.92 17.91 16.09
CA PHE A 416 26.64 17.88 14.65
C PHE A 416 27.89 17.72 13.79
N GLU A 417 29.02 18.30 14.19
CA GLU A 417 30.30 18.09 13.51
C GLU A 417 30.74 16.62 13.60
N ARG A 418 30.70 16.03 14.80
CA ARG A 418 30.95 14.58 14.97
C ARG A 418 29.96 13.72 14.20
N LEU A 419 28.68 14.11 14.12
CA LEU A 419 27.70 13.42 13.29
C LEU A 419 28.09 13.44 11.81
N LEU A 420 28.52 14.59 11.28
CA LEU A 420 28.95 14.68 9.88
C LEU A 420 30.17 13.80 9.58
N ASP A 421 31.14 13.75 10.50
CA ASP A 421 32.31 12.89 10.38
C ASP A 421 31.94 11.40 10.45
N ALA A 422 31.10 11.03 11.42
CA ALA A 422 30.62 9.66 11.58
C ALA A 422 29.76 9.20 10.39
N LEU A 423 28.93 10.09 9.82
CA LEU A 423 28.18 9.85 8.57
C LEU A 423 29.10 9.65 7.35
N ALA A 424 30.34 10.16 7.41
CA ALA A 424 31.36 9.93 6.40
C ALA A 424 32.12 8.59 6.60
N SER A 425 31.87 7.82 7.65
CA SER A 425 32.50 6.50 7.83
C SER A 425 31.90 5.43 6.89
N ALA A 426 32.57 4.28 6.74
CA ALA A 426 32.07 3.15 5.95
C ALA A 426 30.91 2.38 6.61
N GLY A 427 30.61 2.66 7.89
CA GLY A 427 29.54 2.04 8.67
C GLY A 427 28.90 3.09 9.60
N PRO A 428 28.21 4.09 9.05
CA PRO A 428 27.80 5.30 9.76
C PRO A 428 26.82 5.04 10.90
N LEU A 429 25.98 4.00 10.82
CA LEU A 429 25.07 3.67 11.94
C LEU A 429 25.88 3.12 13.11
N ARG A 430 26.77 2.16 12.86
CA ARG A 430 27.63 1.59 13.91
C ARG A 430 28.53 2.66 14.51
N GLU A 431 29.19 3.46 13.68
CA GLU A 431 30.07 4.54 14.12
C GLU A 431 29.33 5.49 15.07
N ILE A 432 28.21 6.06 14.64
CA ILE A 432 27.40 6.98 15.46
C ILE A 432 26.96 6.30 16.76
N ALA A 433 26.49 5.05 16.69
CA ALA A 433 26.01 4.33 17.86
C ALA A 433 27.11 4.04 18.90
N THR A 434 28.38 4.02 18.47
CA THR A 434 29.53 3.77 19.34
C THR A 434 30.23 5.05 19.81
N SER A 435 30.26 6.10 18.99
CA SER A 435 31.07 7.30 19.23
C SER A 435 30.28 8.51 19.74
N ILE A 436 28.95 8.46 19.71
CA ILE A 436 28.08 9.54 20.18
C ILE A 436 27.05 8.98 21.17
N ALA A 437 27.03 9.51 22.40
CA ALA A 437 26.07 9.03 23.40
C ALA A 437 24.63 9.37 23.00
N MET A 438 23.69 8.46 23.30
CA MET A 438 22.26 8.67 23.01
C MET A 438 21.72 9.94 23.68
N THR A 439 22.20 10.27 24.89
CA THR A 439 21.83 11.47 25.63
C THR A 439 22.17 12.76 24.87
N GLU A 440 23.34 12.81 24.23
CA GLU A 440 23.78 13.96 23.41
C GLU A 440 22.87 14.16 22.19
N LEU A 441 22.52 13.07 21.49
CA LEU A 441 21.60 13.14 20.34
C LEU A 441 20.21 13.64 20.76
N GLU A 442 19.71 13.17 21.90
CA GLU A 442 18.41 13.57 22.42
C GLU A 442 18.37 15.02 22.89
N ALA A 443 19.46 15.50 23.46
CA ALA A 443 19.59 16.86 23.93
C ALA A 443 19.76 17.85 22.75
N ALA A 444 20.58 17.51 21.74
CA ALA A 444 20.62 18.24 20.47
C ALA A 444 19.22 18.37 19.83
N ARG A 445 18.44 17.28 19.83
CA ARG A 445 17.04 17.31 19.36
C ARG A 445 16.16 18.23 20.20
N LYS A 446 16.30 18.23 21.52
CA LYS A 446 15.54 19.11 22.44
C LYS A 446 15.84 20.59 22.14
N VAL A 447 17.12 20.93 21.93
CA VAL A 447 17.57 22.29 21.58
C VAL A 447 16.99 22.74 20.24
N LEU A 448 17.12 21.94 19.17
CA LEU A 448 16.58 22.29 17.85
C LEU A 448 15.07 22.52 17.87
N ARG A 449 14.30 21.68 18.59
CA ARG A 449 12.86 21.87 18.79
C ARG A 449 12.54 23.17 19.52
N GLY A 450 13.34 23.50 20.54
CA GLY A 450 13.24 24.75 21.28
C GLY A 450 13.45 25.97 20.38
N LEU A 451 14.53 25.95 19.58
CA LEU A 451 14.89 27.01 18.64
C LEU A 451 13.83 27.19 17.55
N GLU A 452 13.40 26.10 16.92
CA GLU A 452 12.36 26.14 15.90
C GLU A 452 11.07 26.75 16.45
N ARG A 453 10.66 26.37 17.67
CA ARG A 453 9.49 26.95 18.34
C ARG A 453 9.67 28.44 18.62
N LYS A 454 10.86 28.88 19.04
CA LYS A 454 11.20 30.30 19.25
C LYS A 454 11.05 31.09 17.95
N LEU A 455 11.68 30.64 16.87
CA LEU A 455 11.61 31.28 15.55
C LEU A 455 10.18 31.27 14.99
N ARG A 456 9.45 30.16 15.10
CA ARG A 456 8.04 30.07 14.70
C ARG A 456 7.14 31.06 15.44
N THR A 457 7.47 31.39 16.69
CA THR A 457 6.71 32.35 17.51
C THR A 457 7.09 33.80 17.19
N ALA A 458 8.33 34.05 16.77
CA ALA A 458 8.80 35.35 16.32
C ALA A 458 8.22 35.77 14.96
N LEU A 459 7.85 34.81 14.10
CA LEU A 459 7.21 35.08 12.82
C LEU A 459 5.84 35.75 13.00
N LYS A 460 5.75 37.03 12.65
CA LYS A 460 4.49 37.80 12.64
C LYS A 460 3.81 37.70 11.27
N PRO A 461 2.47 37.54 11.22
CA PRO A 461 1.74 37.49 9.96
C PRO A 461 1.82 38.80 9.18
N ALA A 462 2.06 38.72 7.88
CA ALA A 462 2.05 39.86 6.97
C ALA A 462 0.71 39.98 6.24
N GLY A 463 0.19 41.20 6.11
CA GLY A 463 -1.09 41.47 5.45
C GLY A 463 -1.08 41.21 3.94
N GLN A 464 0.02 41.59 3.26
CA GLN A 464 0.19 41.45 1.81
C GLN A 464 1.06 40.23 1.44
N ASP A 465 0.76 39.61 0.29
CA ASP A 465 1.44 38.37 -0.15
C ASP A 465 2.94 38.56 -0.43
N ASN A 466 3.36 39.72 -0.96
CA ASN A 466 4.78 39.98 -1.26
C ASN A 466 5.63 40.06 0.00
N ALA A 467 5.16 40.78 1.02
CA ALA A 467 5.84 40.85 2.33
C ALA A 467 5.87 39.49 3.04
N LEU A 468 4.83 38.66 2.86
CA LEU A 468 4.83 37.29 3.37
C LEU A 468 5.90 36.44 2.68
N ARG A 469 6.06 36.55 1.35
CA ARG A 469 7.10 35.81 0.60
C ARG A 469 8.51 36.20 1.04
N GLU A 470 8.75 37.49 1.23
CA GLU A 470 10.02 38.00 1.74
C GLU A 470 10.32 37.41 3.13
N LEU A 471 9.35 37.47 4.05
CA LEU A 471 9.47 36.84 5.37
C LEU A 471 9.74 35.32 5.31
N LEU A 472 9.06 34.61 4.41
CA LEU A 472 9.25 33.16 4.21
C LEU A 472 10.61 32.80 3.59
N SER A 473 11.21 33.73 2.83
CA SER A 473 12.51 33.51 2.17
C SER A 473 13.68 33.56 3.14
N VAL A 474 13.57 34.34 4.21
CA VAL A 474 14.61 34.54 5.22
C VAL A 474 14.42 33.65 6.46
N SER A 475 13.38 32.80 6.50
CA SER A 475 13.09 31.96 7.66
C SER A 475 13.85 30.63 7.64
N ASP A 476 14.61 30.35 8.71
CA ASP A 476 15.32 29.08 8.92
C ASP A 476 14.42 27.93 9.44
N VAL A 477 13.14 28.21 9.72
CA VAL A 477 12.19 27.21 10.26
C VAL A 477 12.10 25.94 9.39
N PRO A 478 11.99 26.01 8.05
CA PRO A 478 11.93 24.81 7.22
C PRO A 478 13.22 23.98 7.27
N GLU A 479 14.37 24.63 7.32
CA GLU A 479 15.68 23.97 7.42
C GLU A 479 15.82 23.25 8.76
N LEU A 480 15.43 23.91 9.86
CA LEU A 480 15.35 23.32 11.19
C LEU A 480 14.38 22.13 11.26
N SER A 481 13.19 22.24 10.64
CA SER A 481 12.26 21.12 10.54
C SER A 481 12.87 19.92 9.80
N ALA A 482 13.60 20.19 8.70
CA ALA A 482 14.24 19.16 7.91
C ALA A 482 15.40 18.50 8.68
N LEU A 483 16.23 19.29 9.36
CA LEU A 483 17.31 18.82 10.21
C LEU A 483 16.81 17.94 11.35
N GLN A 484 15.74 18.37 12.03
CA GLN A 484 15.10 17.56 13.07
C GLN A 484 14.56 16.24 12.52
N ALA A 485 14.01 16.22 11.30
CA ALA A 485 13.53 14.99 10.69
C ALA A 485 14.69 14.00 10.43
N VAL A 486 15.85 14.49 9.99
CA VAL A 486 17.07 13.67 9.81
C VAL A 486 17.57 13.16 11.16
N LEU A 487 17.69 14.04 12.16
CA LEU A 487 18.13 13.66 13.50
C LEU A 487 17.19 12.63 14.17
N ASP A 488 15.86 12.80 14.04
CA ASP A 488 14.89 11.83 14.53
C ASP A 488 15.03 10.47 13.83
N GLY A 489 15.43 10.43 12.55
CA GLY A 489 15.73 9.20 11.82
C GLY A 489 16.98 8.50 12.35
N ILE A 490 18.07 9.26 12.55
CA ILE A 490 19.32 8.78 13.16
C ILE A 490 19.05 8.18 14.54
N ILE A 491 18.38 8.94 15.42
CA ILE A 491 18.06 8.51 16.79
C ILE A 491 17.27 7.19 16.79
N GLN A 492 16.31 7.02 15.87
CA GLN A 492 15.49 5.80 15.84
C GLN A 492 16.33 4.56 15.52
N GLU A 493 17.17 4.61 14.50
CA GLU A 493 17.99 3.46 14.11
C GLU A 493 19.14 3.22 15.11
N VAL A 494 19.76 4.28 15.66
CA VAL A 494 20.78 4.14 16.71
C VAL A 494 20.19 3.48 17.96
N ARG A 495 18.98 3.87 18.40
CA ARG A 495 18.29 3.20 19.52
C ARG A 495 18.09 1.71 19.27
N LEU A 496 17.69 1.33 18.05
CA LEU A 496 17.53 -0.07 17.69
C LEU A 496 18.88 -0.81 17.73
N PHE A 497 19.94 -0.20 17.22
CA PHE A 497 21.29 -0.78 17.25
C PHE A 497 21.79 -0.96 18.68
N SER A 498 21.74 0.08 19.51
CA SER A 498 22.16 0.04 20.91
C SER A 498 21.34 -0.95 21.75
N SER A 499 20.09 -1.23 21.37
CA SER A 499 19.26 -2.25 22.02
C SER A 499 19.57 -3.69 21.59
N GLY A 500 20.43 -3.90 20.60
CA GLY A 500 20.72 -5.21 20.02
C GLY A 500 19.63 -5.75 19.08
N LEU A 501 18.56 -4.99 18.82
CA LEU A 501 17.48 -5.38 17.90
C LEU A 501 17.92 -5.40 16.43
N ILE A 502 19.01 -4.69 16.10
CA ILE A 502 19.66 -4.70 14.78
C ILE A 502 21.19 -4.71 14.95
N ASP A 503 21.91 -5.37 14.05
CA ASP A 503 23.39 -5.38 14.01
C ASP A 503 23.91 -5.11 12.59
N ARG A 504 23.35 -4.08 11.94
CA ARG A 504 23.82 -3.63 10.61
C ARG A 504 24.69 -2.39 10.73
N PRO A 505 25.75 -2.25 9.91
CA PRO A 505 26.67 -1.12 9.98
C PRO A 505 26.09 0.16 9.36
N ASP A 506 25.11 0.05 8.46
CA ASP A 506 24.52 1.15 7.71
C ASP A 506 23.06 1.40 8.08
N PHE A 507 22.60 2.63 7.82
CA PHE A 507 21.20 3.05 7.94
C PHE A 507 20.35 2.51 6.78
N ASN A 508 19.08 2.22 7.05
CA ASN A 508 18.08 1.82 6.05
C ASN A 508 17.18 3.01 5.72
N GLY A 509 16.87 3.82 6.73
CA GLY A 509 16.03 5.00 6.63
C GLY A 509 16.79 6.24 6.18
N LEU A 510 18.12 6.19 6.00
CA LEU A 510 18.92 7.30 5.50
C LEU A 510 19.65 6.95 4.20
N THR A 511 19.70 7.91 3.29
CA THR A 511 20.57 7.91 2.13
C THR A 511 21.60 9.03 2.27
N ILE A 512 22.89 8.67 2.26
CA ILE A 512 24.00 9.60 2.42
C ILE A 512 24.66 9.80 1.05
N SER A 513 24.54 11.00 0.48
CA SER A 513 25.25 11.38 -0.74
C SER A 513 26.61 11.96 -0.37
N ARG A 514 27.65 11.56 -1.08
CA ARG A 514 29.04 11.99 -0.85
C ARG A 514 29.60 12.70 -2.07
N LYS A 515 30.60 13.54 -1.83
CA LYS A 515 31.46 14.12 -2.88
C LYS A 515 32.54 13.10 -3.27
N GLU A 516 33.27 13.38 -4.36
CA GLU A 516 34.38 12.54 -4.83
C GLU A 516 35.49 12.38 -3.78
N ASP A 517 35.67 13.39 -2.92
CA ASP A 517 36.64 13.38 -1.81
C ASP A 517 36.15 12.61 -0.56
N GLY A 518 35.00 11.93 -0.63
CA GLY A 518 34.43 11.13 0.45
C GLY A 518 33.59 11.91 1.47
N ARG A 519 33.65 13.25 1.48
CA ARG A 519 32.88 14.09 2.40
C ARG A 519 31.39 14.01 2.12
N VAL A 520 30.57 14.12 3.16
CA VAL A 520 29.10 14.16 3.02
C VAL A 520 28.69 15.40 2.23
N ARG A 521 27.87 15.20 1.21
CA ARG A 521 27.24 16.25 0.40
C ARG A 521 25.84 16.57 0.93
N SER A 522 25.05 15.54 1.19
CA SER A 522 23.69 15.68 1.71
C SER A 522 23.22 14.38 2.35
N VAL A 523 22.32 14.50 3.31
CA VAL A 523 21.68 13.38 4.00
C VAL A 523 20.19 13.45 3.73
N ALA A 524 19.61 12.36 3.23
CA ALA A 524 18.18 12.23 3.04
C ALA A 524 17.61 11.22 4.05
N VAL A 525 16.53 11.59 4.74
CA VAL A 525 15.76 10.67 5.58
C VAL A 525 14.49 10.24 4.85
N HIS A 526 14.21 8.94 4.87
CA HIS A 526 13.06 8.28 4.27
C HIS A 526 12.14 7.79 5.39
N ARG A 527 10.91 8.31 5.44
CA ARG A 527 9.99 8.03 6.56
C ARG A 527 8.54 8.02 6.11
N LEU A 528 7.70 7.37 6.91
CA LEU A 528 6.25 7.50 6.80
C LEU A 528 5.76 8.70 7.61
N ALA A 529 4.99 9.56 6.96
CA ALA A 529 4.23 10.60 7.63
C ALA A 529 3.32 9.98 8.70
N ARG A 530 3.22 10.64 9.86
CA ARG A 530 2.34 10.17 10.93
C ARG A 530 0.91 10.59 10.59
N ILE A 531 0.01 9.62 10.51
CA ILE A 531 -1.42 9.91 10.42
C ILE A 531 -1.89 10.59 11.71
N ALA A 532 -2.77 11.58 11.58
CA ALA A 532 -3.31 12.36 12.68
C ALA A 532 -4.53 11.68 13.34
N LEU A 533 -4.60 10.35 13.30
CA LEU A 533 -5.68 9.56 13.87
C LEU A 533 -5.25 8.91 15.19
N LYS A 534 -6.13 8.95 16.20
CA LYS A 534 -5.92 8.24 17.47
C LYS A 534 -5.88 6.72 17.19
N PRO A 535 -4.95 5.94 17.78
CA PRO A 535 -4.90 4.48 17.57
C PRO A 535 -6.15 3.71 18.00
N SER A 536 -6.93 4.27 18.92
CA SER A 536 -8.12 3.64 19.50
C SER A 536 -9.37 3.72 18.62
N VAL A 537 -9.37 4.54 17.58
CA VAL A 537 -10.56 4.71 16.71
C VAL A 537 -10.64 3.52 15.75
N PRO A 538 -11.73 2.74 15.70
CA PRO A 538 -11.87 1.62 14.78
C PRO A 538 -11.78 2.07 13.33
N MET A 539 -11.25 1.20 12.46
CA MET A 539 -10.94 1.54 11.08
C MET A 539 -11.36 0.43 10.12
N VAL A 540 -12.02 0.79 9.02
CA VAL A 540 -12.35 -0.11 7.90
C VAL A 540 -11.66 0.42 6.64
N ILE A 541 -11.00 -0.45 5.90
CA ILE A 541 -10.29 -0.12 4.66
C ILE A 541 -10.87 -0.96 3.53
N LEU A 542 -11.20 -0.32 2.42
CA LEU A 542 -11.67 -1.00 1.21
C LEU A 542 -10.64 -0.85 0.10
N ASP A 543 -10.07 -1.95 -0.39
CA ASP A 543 -9.21 -1.88 -1.58
C ASP A 543 -9.32 -3.20 -2.36
N GLY A 544 -8.98 -3.19 -3.64
CA GLY A 544 -8.87 -4.43 -4.41
C GLY A 544 -7.49 -5.03 -4.25
N THR A 545 -6.48 -4.19 -4.46
CA THR A 545 -5.08 -4.50 -4.74
C THR A 545 -4.10 -4.16 -3.61
N ALA A 546 -4.53 -3.55 -2.51
CA ALA A 546 -3.64 -3.05 -1.46
C ALA A 546 -2.73 -4.14 -0.86
N ASP A 547 -1.51 -3.76 -0.46
CA ASP A 547 -0.59 -4.62 0.25
C ASP A 547 -0.79 -4.46 1.78
N PRO A 548 -1.21 -5.51 2.50
CA PRO A 548 -1.47 -5.43 3.95
C PRO A 548 -0.24 -5.05 4.78
N VAL A 549 0.97 -5.40 4.33
CA VAL A 549 2.22 -5.08 5.04
C VAL A 549 2.53 -3.59 4.91
N LEU A 550 2.40 -3.04 3.70
CA LEU A 550 2.56 -1.60 3.48
C LEU A 550 1.51 -0.81 4.26
N LEU A 551 0.24 -1.21 4.18
CA LEU A 551 -0.86 -0.60 4.93
C LEU A 551 -0.64 -0.61 6.45
N GLY A 552 -0.25 -1.76 7.02
CA GLY A 552 -0.02 -1.89 8.46
C GLY A 552 1.08 -0.95 8.97
N ARG A 553 2.14 -0.75 8.17
CA ARG A 553 3.23 0.20 8.47
C ARG A 553 2.77 1.64 8.32
N THR A 554 2.09 1.95 7.23
CA THR A 554 1.51 3.26 6.94
C THR A 554 0.59 3.74 8.05
N LEU A 555 -0.34 2.90 8.47
CA LEU A 555 -1.38 3.23 9.43
C LEU A 555 -0.95 2.97 10.88
N ARG A 556 0.21 2.31 11.08
CA ARG A 556 0.77 1.91 12.37
C ARG A 556 -0.21 1.08 13.20
N ARG A 557 -0.93 0.20 12.52
CA ARG A 557 -2.01 -0.62 13.05
C ARG A 557 -1.86 -2.05 12.56
N ARG A 558 -2.37 -3.00 13.35
CA ARG A 558 -2.58 -4.37 12.88
C ARG A 558 -3.67 -4.35 11.80
N ILE A 559 -3.47 -5.09 10.73
CA ILE A 559 -4.44 -5.23 9.64
C ILE A 559 -5.06 -6.63 9.71
N ASP A 560 -6.38 -6.70 9.87
CA ASP A 560 -7.14 -7.94 9.76
C ASP A 560 -7.72 -8.01 8.33
N VAL A 561 -7.34 -9.03 7.57
CA VAL A 561 -7.58 -9.09 6.12
C VAL A 561 -8.75 -10.00 5.79
N TRP A 562 -9.77 -9.44 5.14
CA TRP A 562 -10.89 -10.16 4.56
C TRP A 562 -10.74 -10.19 3.05
N ARG A 563 -10.57 -11.39 2.49
CA ARG A 563 -10.34 -11.59 1.06
C ARG A 563 -11.59 -12.08 0.34
N ILE A 564 -11.92 -11.45 -0.77
CA ILE A 564 -13.08 -11.76 -1.61
C ILE A 564 -12.67 -11.63 -3.08
N ASP A 565 -12.22 -12.74 -3.65
CA ASP A 565 -11.81 -12.81 -5.04
C ASP A 565 -12.96 -13.33 -5.89
N VAL A 566 -13.31 -12.59 -6.96
CA VAL A 566 -14.37 -12.97 -7.90
C VAL A 566 -13.81 -13.10 -9.30
N GLN A 567 -14.22 -14.18 -9.98
CA GLN A 567 -13.78 -14.46 -11.33
C GLN A 567 -14.29 -13.40 -12.32
N ARG A 568 -13.38 -12.85 -13.13
CA ARG A 568 -13.74 -12.00 -14.28
C ARG A 568 -14.37 -12.87 -15.37
N GLN A 569 -15.47 -12.38 -15.91
CA GLN A 569 -16.25 -13.05 -16.96
C GLN A 569 -15.73 -12.67 -18.35
N GLY A 570 -15.85 -13.61 -19.29
CA GLY A 570 -15.40 -13.46 -20.67
C GLY A 570 -13.99 -14.01 -20.89
N GLU A 571 -13.28 -13.46 -21.88
CA GLU A 571 -12.02 -14.01 -22.35
C GLU A 571 -10.85 -13.06 -22.07
N VAL A 572 -9.79 -13.60 -21.48
CA VAL A 572 -8.52 -12.94 -21.21
C VAL A 572 -7.43 -13.53 -22.11
N VAL A 573 -6.83 -12.68 -22.93
CA VAL A 573 -5.69 -13.00 -23.79
C VAL A 573 -4.49 -12.18 -23.33
N HIS A 574 -3.38 -12.86 -23.01
CA HIS A 574 -2.16 -12.19 -22.57
C HIS A 574 -1.03 -12.44 -23.57
N CYS A 575 -0.53 -11.37 -24.18
CA CYS A 575 0.61 -11.41 -25.07
C CYS A 575 1.93 -11.58 -24.28
N LEU A 576 2.62 -12.70 -24.46
CA LEU A 576 3.97 -12.92 -23.90
C LEU A 576 5.07 -12.68 -24.94
N GLY A 577 6.29 -12.52 -24.46
CA GLY A 577 7.49 -12.34 -25.30
C GLY A 577 7.74 -10.92 -25.80
N ARG A 578 6.84 -9.96 -25.52
CA ARG A 578 7.07 -8.54 -25.81
C ARG A 578 6.42 -7.63 -24.76
N GLY A 579 7.20 -6.66 -24.26
CA GLY A 579 6.80 -5.81 -23.13
C GLY A 579 6.09 -4.50 -23.49
N PHE A 580 6.07 -4.10 -24.78
CA PHE A 580 5.50 -2.82 -25.25
C PHE A 580 5.94 -1.62 -24.39
N SER A 581 7.25 -1.48 -24.21
CA SER A 581 7.82 -0.42 -23.37
C SER A 581 7.68 0.95 -24.06
N ASN A 582 7.76 2.02 -23.26
CA ASN A 582 7.82 3.38 -23.80
C ASN A 582 8.96 3.53 -24.81
N VAL A 583 10.14 2.94 -24.53
CA VAL A 583 11.29 3.00 -25.43
C VAL A 583 11.00 2.33 -26.78
N SER A 584 10.25 1.23 -26.80
CA SER A 584 9.89 0.53 -28.05
C SER A 584 8.79 1.22 -28.87
N LEU A 585 7.96 2.06 -28.25
CA LEU A 585 6.80 2.68 -28.90
C LEU A 585 6.96 4.17 -29.15
N VAL A 586 7.67 4.89 -28.29
CA VAL A 586 7.76 6.36 -28.26
C VAL A 586 9.18 6.81 -28.60
N PRO A 587 9.37 7.68 -29.61
CA PRO A 587 10.70 8.18 -29.96
C PRO A 587 11.27 9.00 -28.78
N VAL A 588 12.57 8.86 -28.53
CA VAL A 588 13.25 9.58 -27.45
C VAL A 588 13.63 10.97 -27.96
N PRO A 589 13.14 12.08 -27.36
CA PRO A 589 13.49 13.42 -27.78
C PRO A 589 15.00 13.66 -27.72
N GLY A 590 15.58 14.25 -28.78
CA GLY A 590 17.01 14.53 -28.85
C GLY A 590 17.91 13.33 -29.15
N TYR A 591 17.34 12.13 -29.35
CA TYR A 591 18.09 10.93 -29.72
C TYR A 591 17.61 10.39 -31.08
N SER A 592 18.50 10.43 -32.08
CA SER A 592 18.26 9.80 -33.38
C SER A 592 18.49 8.30 -33.27
N ALA A 593 17.41 7.54 -33.15
CA ALA A 593 17.48 6.08 -33.11
C ALA A 593 18.04 5.52 -34.44
N PRO A 594 18.75 4.38 -34.40
CA PRO A 594 19.13 3.66 -35.62
C PRO A 594 17.92 3.37 -36.51
N SER A 595 18.11 3.37 -37.83
CA SER A 595 17.02 3.16 -38.81
C SER A 595 16.23 1.86 -38.58
N SER A 596 16.91 0.80 -38.14
CA SER A 596 16.29 -0.48 -37.78
C SER A 596 15.31 -0.37 -36.61
N ALA A 597 15.65 0.40 -35.57
CA ALA A 597 14.80 0.60 -34.40
C ALA A 597 13.59 1.51 -34.71
N ALA A 598 13.77 2.48 -35.61
CA ALA A 598 12.67 3.28 -36.14
C ALA A 598 11.69 2.42 -36.96
N ALA A 599 12.21 1.60 -37.88
CA ALA A 599 11.40 0.68 -38.68
C ALA A 599 10.66 -0.34 -37.81
N GLU A 600 11.30 -0.90 -36.78
CA GLU A 600 10.64 -1.81 -35.83
C GLU A 600 9.48 -1.12 -35.08
N ARG A 601 9.69 0.12 -34.65
CA ARG A 601 8.65 0.94 -34.00
C ARG A 601 7.46 1.17 -34.93
N ASP A 602 7.71 1.48 -36.20
CA ASP A 602 6.64 1.69 -37.19
C ASP A 602 5.87 0.40 -37.47
N GLN A 603 6.56 -0.73 -37.58
CA GLN A 603 5.92 -2.06 -37.69
C GLN A 603 5.08 -2.40 -36.46
N LEU A 604 5.52 -2.01 -35.26
CA LEU A 604 4.73 -2.19 -34.04
C LEU A 604 3.44 -1.36 -34.07
N TRP A 605 3.51 -0.10 -34.47
CA TRP A 605 2.33 0.76 -34.58
C TRP A 605 1.35 0.27 -35.66
N GLN A 606 1.84 -0.18 -36.81
CA GLN A 606 1.00 -0.82 -37.83
C GLN A 606 0.30 -2.06 -37.27
N GLY A 607 1.04 -2.94 -36.58
CA GLY A 607 0.47 -4.12 -35.96
C GLY A 607 -0.53 -3.80 -34.84
N LEU A 608 -0.29 -2.75 -34.05
CA LEU A 608 -1.24 -2.27 -33.04
C LEU A 608 -2.52 -1.77 -33.71
N ALA A 609 -2.42 -0.97 -34.78
CA ALA A 609 -3.59 -0.52 -35.54
C ALA A 609 -4.40 -1.70 -36.10
N THR A 610 -3.73 -2.72 -36.65
CA THR A 610 -4.41 -3.97 -37.09
C THR A 610 -5.16 -4.64 -35.95
N VAL A 611 -4.54 -4.81 -34.78
CA VAL A 611 -5.18 -5.43 -33.62
C VAL A 611 -6.36 -4.59 -33.15
N LEU A 612 -6.17 -3.28 -32.95
CA LEU A 612 -7.23 -2.39 -32.47
C LEU A 612 -8.43 -2.35 -33.41
N ARG A 613 -8.22 -2.22 -34.72
CA ARG A 613 -9.32 -2.27 -35.71
C ARG A 613 -10.08 -3.60 -35.66
N ARG A 614 -9.37 -4.72 -35.52
CA ARG A 614 -10.02 -6.04 -35.37
C ARG A 614 -10.82 -6.13 -34.07
N GLU A 615 -10.27 -5.67 -32.96
CA GLU A 615 -10.96 -5.68 -31.67
C GLU A 615 -12.19 -4.76 -31.69
N VAL A 616 -12.14 -3.62 -32.41
CA VAL A 616 -13.29 -2.74 -32.65
C VAL A 616 -14.35 -3.43 -33.52
N ALA A 617 -13.94 -4.10 -34.60
CA ALA A 617 -14.87 -4.78 -35.51
C ALA A 617 -15.73 -5.85 -34.82
N VAL A 618 -15.24 -6.46 -33.75
CA VAL A 618 -15.95 -7.48 -32.97
C VAL A 618 -16.59 -6.95 -31.68
N ALA A 619 -16.43 -5.66 -31.38
CA ALA A 619 -16.92 -5.02 -30.17
C ALA A 619 -17.91 -3.88 -30.52
N PRO A 620 -19.20 -4.17 -30.78
CA PRO A 620 -20.21 -3.15 -31.13
C PRO A 620 -20.41 -2.04 -30.08
N LYS A 621 -20.08 -2.29 -28.80
CA LYS A 621 -20.09 -1.25 -27.74
C LYS A 621 -18.73 -0.58 -27.53
N GLY A 622 -17.79 -0.85 -28.43
CA GLY A 622 -16.47 -0.26 -28.50
C GLY A 622 -15.43 -0.86 -27.56
N VAL A 623 -14.20 -0.36 -27.73
CA VAL A 623 -12.97 -0.81 -27.11
C VAL A 623 -12.41 0.28 -26.21
N LEU A 624 -11.95 -0.08 -25.02
CA LEU A 624 -11.11 0.78 -24.17
C LEU A 624 -9.63 0.42 -24.38
N VAL A 625 -8.80 1.40 -24.70
CA VAL A 625 -7.34 1.25 -24.72
C VAL A 625 -6.75 1.95 -23.50
N VAL A 626 -5.88 1.24 -22.77
CA VAL A 626 -5.15 1.79 -21.62
C VAL A 626 -3.66 1.65 -21.83
N SER A 627 -2.91 2.74 -21.80
CA SER A 627 -1.44 2.74 -21.95
C SER A 627 -0.74 3.67 -20.96
N THR A 628 0.56 3.91 -21.15
CA THR A 628 1.21 5.08 -20.51
C THR A 628 0.78 6.37 -21.23
N LEU A 629 0.88 7.52 -20.54
CA LEU A 629 0.60 8.82 -21.15
C LEU A 629 1.49 9.09 -22.38
N ALA A 630 2.77 8.68 -22.32
CA ALA A 630 3.68 8.84 -23.45
C ALA A 630 3.22 8.06 -24.70
N VAL A 631 2.70 6.83 -24.50
CA VAL A 631 2.17 6.01 -25.60
C VAL A 631 0.85 6.57 -26.12
N GLU A 632 -0.03 7.08 -25.25
CA GLU A 632 -1.25 7.78 -25.68
C GLU A 632 -0.93 9.01 -26.53
N THR A 633 0.01 9.85 -26.08
CA THR A 633 0.44 11.04 -26.81
C THR A 633 1.03 10.68 -28.18
N GLU A 634 1.85 9.63 -28.24
CA GLU A 634 2.41 9.15 -29.50
C GLU A 634 1.34 8.55 -30.42
N ALA A 635 0.34 7.84 -29.88
CA ALA A 635 -0.78 7.33 -30.67
C ALA A 635 -1.54 8.47 -31.37
N ARG A 636 -1.86 9.54 -30.63
CA ARG A 636 -2.51 10.75 -31.15
C ARG A 636 -1.66 11.47 -32.19
N ARG A 637 -0.35 11.59 -31.95
CA ARG A 637 0.58 12.19 -32.92
C ARG A 637 0.63 11.42 -34.24
N ARG A 638 0.49 10.09 -34.18
CA ARG A 638 0.50 9.19 -35.34
C ARG A 638 -0.87 9.01 -35.99
N GLU A 639 -1.90 9.68 -35.48
CA GLU A 639 -3.29 9.52 -35.90
C GLU A 639 -3.75 8.04 -35.87
N CYS A 640 -3.25 7.28 -34.89
CA CYS A 640 -3.47 5.85 -34.81
C CYS A 640 -4.92 5.53 -34.46
N CYS A 641 -5.68 5.09 -35.47
CA CYS A 641 -7.12 4.81 -35.35
C CYS A 641 -7.94 6.05 -34.96
N ASP A 642 -7.50 7.25 -35.38
CA ASP A 642 -8.22 8.50 -35.11
C ASP A 642 -9.65 8.49 -35.68
N ASP A 643 -9.85 7.78 -36.79
CA ASP A 643 -11.16 7.52 -37.40
C ASP A 643 -12.13 6.75 -36.50
N LEU A 644 -11.65 6.12 -35.42
CA LEU A 644 -12.45 5.32 -34.50
C LEU A 644 -12.60 5.96 -33.10
N LEU A 645 -11.89 7.07 -32.82
CA LEU A 645 -11.84 7.69 -31.49
C LEU A 645 -13.19 8.28 -31.07
N GLY A 646 -13.57 8.08 -29.81
CA GLY A 646 -14.77 8.64 -29.18
C GLY A 646 -16.08 7.89 -29.50
N GLU A 647 -16.19 7.29 -30.68
CA GLU A 647 -17.32 6.44 -31.05
C GLU A 647 -17.07 4.98 -30.63
N ALA A 648 -16.17 4.31 -31.35
CA ALA A 648 -15.91 2.89 -31.20
C ALA A 648 -14.66 2.57 -30.36
N LEU A 649 -13.78 3.55 -30.12
CA LEU A 649 -12.54 3.39 -29.37
C LEU A 649 -12.33 4.57 -28.41
N ASP A 650 -12.18 4.28 -27.11
CA ASP A 650 -11.69 5.24 -26.13
C ASP A 650 -10.24 4.96 -25.77
N TRP A 651 -9.43 6.00 -25.66
CA TRP A 651 -8.06 5.89 -25.15
C TRP A 651 -7.92 6.62 -23.82
N THR A 652 -7.24 5.99 -22.87
CA THR A 652 -6.84 6.59 -21.58
C THR A 652 -5.47 6.07 -21.16
N HIS A 653 -4.90 6.64 -20.10
CA HIS A 653 -3.63 6.19 -19.55
C HIS A 653 -3.70 5.75 -18.08
N PHE A 654 -2.71 4.98 -17.66
CA PHE A 654 -2.45 4.63 -16.27
C PHE A 654 -2.40 5.89 -15.38
N GLY A 655 -3.08 5.86 -14.23
CA GLY A 655 -3.27 6.99 -13.34
C GLY A 655 -4.53 7.82 -13.63
N ALA A 656 -5.01 7.87 -14.87
CA ALA A 656 -6.23 8.59 -15.25
C ALA A 656 -7.50 7.72 -15.24
N THR A 657 -7.36 6.39 -15.12
CA THR A 657 -8.49 5.45 -15.11
C THR A 657 -9.23 5.43 -13.77
N ARG A 658 -8.61 5.92 -12.69
CA ARG A 658 -9.15 5.81 -11.34
C ARG A 658 -10.41 6.65 -11.18
N GLY A 659 -11.48 5.92 -10.86
CA GLY A 659 -12.71 6.52 -10.39
C GLY A 659 -13.70 6.97 -11.45
N ILE A 660 -13.46 6.61 -12.71
CA ILE A 660 -14.36 6.95 -13.81
C ILE A 660 -15.22 5.72 -14.15
N ASN A 661 -16.55 5.86 -14.15
CA ASN A 661 -17.48 4.81 -14.59
C ASN A 661 -17.76 4.85 -16.11
N ALA A 662 -17.20 5.83 -16.84
CA ALA A 662 -17.43 6.05 -18.27
C ALA A 662 -17.20 4.80 -19.13
N TYR A 663 -16.24 3.95 -18.75
CA TYR A 663 -15.87 2.78 -19.54
C TYR A 663 -16.65 1.51 -19.22
N THR A 664 -17.67 1.58 -18.35
CA THR A 664 -18.47 0.42 -17.93
C THR A 664 -19.12 -0.31 -19.11
N ASN A 665 -19.48 0.42 -20.17
CA ASN A 665 -20.20 -0.11 -21.34
C ASN A 665 -19.29 -0.74 -22.40
N ARG A 666 -17.97 -0.51 -22.34
CA ARG A 666 -17.01 -1.02 -23.33
C ARG A 666 -16.90 -2.54 -23.23
N GLN A 667 -16.90 -3.23 -24.37
CA GLN A 667 -16.93 -4.70 -24.44
C GLN A 667 -15.53 -5.33 -24.39
N THR A 668 -14.56 -4.60 -24.92
CA THR A 668 -13.16 -5.02 -24.96
C THR A 668 -12.29 -4.00 -24.25
N ILE A 669 -11.27 -4.47 -23.52
CA ILE A 669 -10.16 -3.63 -23.07
C ILE A 669 -8.84 -4.16 -23.64
N VAL A 670 -8.01 -3.24 -24.15
CA VAL A 670 -6.65 -3.50 -24.60
C VAL A 670 -5.69 -2.72 -23.71
N VAL A 671 -4.89 -3.42 -22.92
CA VAL A 671 -3.86 -2.81 -22.07
C VAL A 671 -2.52 -2.86 -22.78
N ILE A 672 -1.95 -1.71 -23.12
CA ILE A 672 -0.69 -1.58 -23.86
C ILE A 672 0.44 -1.20 -22.92
N GLY A 673 1.40 -2.10 -22.78
CA GLY A 673 2.58 -1.90 -21.95
C GLY A 673 2.28 -1.90 -20.45
N ARG A 674 3.17 -1.26 -19.70
CA ARG A 674 3.11 -1.17 -18.23
C ARG A 674 3.79 0.09 -17.73
N LYS A 675 3.43 0.54 -16.53
CA LYS A 675 4.21 1.53 -15.80
C LYS A 675 5.53 0.89 -15.33
N GLN A 676 6.67 1.44 -15.71
CA GLN A 676 7.99 0.99 -15.23
C GLN A 676 8.67 2.16 -14.51
N PRO A 677 8.49 2.30 -13.19
CA PRO A 677 9.17 3.36 -12.44
C PRO A 677 10.70 3.13 -12.42
N PRO A 678 11.52 4.17 -12.27
CA PRO A 678 12.96 4.02 -12.03
C PRO A 678 13.24 3.25 -10.74
N VAL A 679 14.29 2.42 -10.71
CA VAL A 679 14.67 1.61 -9.54
C VAL A 679 14.84 2.45 -8.28
N MET A 680 15.59 3.55 -8.39
CA MET A 680 15.82 4.48 -7.29
C MET A 680 14.51 4.99 -6.69
N ALA A 681 13.51 5.32 -7.52
CA ALA A 681 12.22 5.82 -7.03
C ALA A 681 11.48 4.75 -6.21
N VAL A 682 11.57 3.47 -6.60
CA VAL A 682 10.96 2.36 -5.87
C VAL A 682 11.74 2.04 -4.59
N GLN A 683 13.07 2.06 -4.63
CA GLN A 683 13.92 1.85 -3.45
C GLN A 683 13.70 2.93 -2.41
N THR A 684 13.75 4.21 -2.80
CA THR A 684 13.46 5.35 -1.92
C THR A 684 12.09 5.22 -1.25
N LEU A 685 11.09 4.79 -2.02
CA LEU A 685 9.76 4.55 -1.49
C LEU A 685 9.76 3.38 -0.50
N ALA A 686 10.40 2.26 -0.82
CA ALA A 686 10.55 1.10 0.06
C ALA A 686 11.30 1.43 1.36
N GLN A 687 12.39 2.21 1.30
CA GLN A 687 13.13 2.68 2.49
C GLN A 687 12.20 3.42 3.45
N SER A 688 11.23 4.20 2.96
CA SER A 688 10.27 4.89 3.83
C SER A 688 9.41 3.91 4.65
N TYR A 689 9.02 2.77 4.07
CA TYR A 689 8.24 1.73 4.78
C TYR A 689 9.11 0.89 5.72
N PHE A 690 10.33 0.54 5.28
CA PHE A 690 11.18 -0.47 5.91
C PHE A 690 12.42 0.10 6.59
N ALA A 691 12.44 1.41 6.87
CA ALA A 691 13.54 2.13 7.51
C ALA A 691 14.03 1.47 8.81
N LEU A 692 13.12 0.92 9.59
CA LEU A 692 13.43 0.34 10.91
C LEU A 692 13.62 -1.18 10.87
N ASP A 693 13.66 -1.78 9.68
CA ASP A 693 13.85 -3.23 9.58
C ASP A 693 15.27 -3.66 9.96
N PRO A 694 15.43 -4.85 10.56
CA PRO A 694 16.76 -5.39 10.88
C PRO A 694 17.59 -5.68 9.64
N ARG A 695 16.95 -6.19 8.57
CA ARG A 695 17.65 -6.56 7.34
C ARG A 695 18.09 -5.30 6.58
N PRO A 696 19.40 -5.14 6.26
CA PRO A 696 19.86 -4.00 5.48
C PRO A 696 19.26 -4.01 4.06
N PHE A 697 19.08 -2.84 3.48
CA PHE A 697 18.90 -2.72 2.02
C PHE A 697 20.24 -2.97 1.33
N ASP A 698 20.23 -3.61 0.15
CA ASP A 698 21.42 -3.80 -0.65
C ASP A 698 21.68 -2.54 -1.52
N PRO A 699 22.72 -1.74 -1.22
CA PRO A 699 23.03 -0.52 -1.97
C PRO A 699 23.61 -0.81 -3.37
N ALA A 700 24.06 -2.04 -3.65
CA ALA A 700 24.70 -2.39 -4.92
C ALA A 700 23.70 -2.64 -6.06
N THR A 701 22.41 -2.79 -5.77
CA THR A 701 21.40 -2.98 -6.81
C THR A 701 21.04 -1.64 -7.45
N SER A 702 21.72 -1.27 -8.53
CA SER A 702 21.43 -0.04 -9.29
C SER A 702 20.33 -0.21 -10.35
N ASP A 703 20.02 -1.46 -10.74
CA ASP A 703 19.04 -1.74 -11.79
C ASP A 703 18.15 -2.97 -11.48
N TYR A 704 17.03 -3.08 -12.18
CA TYR A 704 16.19 -4.27 -12.14
C TYR A 704 16.92 -5.46 -12.75
N VAL A 705 16.78 -6.62 -12.11
CA VAL A 705 17.25 -7.88 -12.68
C VAL A 705 16.13 -8.53 -13.48
N VAL A 706 16.49 -9.13 -14.61
CA VAL A 706 15.55 -9.95 -15.38
C VAL A 706 15.47 -11.34 -14.74
N ARG A 707 14.24 -11.79 -14.47
CA ARG A 707 13.93 -13.14 -13.99
C ARG A 707 12.88 -13.75 -14.90
N CYS A 708 13.15 -14.97 -15.38
CA CYS A 708 12.14 -15.77 -16.06
C CYS A 708 11.19 -16.32 -15.02
N ARG A 709 9.89 -15.99 -15.14
CA ARG A 709 8.84 -16.59 -14.32
C ARG A 709 7.99 -17.52 -15.15
N THR A 710 7.67 -18.67 -14.57
CA THR A 710 6.62 -19.55 -15.08
C THR A 710 5.27 -18.97 -14.69
N VAL A 711 4.40 -18.83 -15.69
CA VAL A 711 3.02 -18.36 -15.59
C VAL A 711 2.11 -19.44 -16.15
N TYR A 712 0.89 -19.52 -15.63
CA TYR A 712 -0.08 -20.53 -16.01
C TYR A 712 -1.34 -19.87 -16.54
N ASP A 713 -2.01 -20.51 -17.49
CA ASP A 713 -3.35 -20.12 -17.92
C ASP A 713 -4.41 -20.84 -17.07
N LYS A 714 -5.69 -20.50 -17.27
CA LYS A 714 -6.80 -21.14 -16.54
C LYS A 714 -6.92 -22.65 -16.74
N ALA A 715 -6.31 -23.20 -17.80
CA ALA A 715 -6.26 -24.64 -18.07
C ALA A 715 -5.03 -25.31 -17.42
N GLY A 716 -4.20 -24.56 -16.70
CA GLY A 716 -3.00 -25.07 -16.04
C GLY A 716 -1.80 -25.22 -16.97
N ARG A 717 -1.85 -24.70 -18.21
CA ARG A 717 -0.72 -24.79 -19.14
C ARG A 717 0.35 -23.77 -18.77
N ALA A 718 1.59 -24.23 -18.71
CA ALA A 718 2.74 -23.40 -18.40
C ALA A 718 3.17 -22.56 -19.60
N SER A 719 3.57 -21.33 -19.32
CA SER A 719 4.31 -20.46 -20.23
C SER A 719 5.39 -19.74 -19.41
N SER A 720 6.35 -19.12 -20.07
CA SER A 720 7.40 -18.37 -19.40
C SER A 720 7.46 -16.93 -19.90
N THR A 721 7.78 -16.01 -18.99
CA THR A 721 7.97 -14.60 -19.33
C THR A 721 9.14 -14.02 -18.56
N ALA A 722 9.94 -13.21 -19.25
CA ALA A 722 11.04 -12.47 -18.66
C ALA A 722 10.50 -11.18 -18.02
N ILE A 723 10.65 -11.07 -16.70
CA ILE A 723 10.13 -9.95 -15.91
C ILE A 723 11.29 -9.26 -15.21
N GLN A 724 11.26 -7.93 -15.25
CA GLN A 724 12.15 -7.09 -14.45
C GLN A 724 11.63 -7.01 -13.02
N VAL A 725 12.46 -7.46 -12.08
CA VAL A 725 12.19 -7.46 -10.63
C VAL A 725 13.39 -6.89 -9.89
N HIS A 726 13.17 -6.42 -8.67
CA HIS A 726 14.25 -6.10 -7.76
C HIS A 726 14.70 -7.36 -7.00
N PRO A 727 15.98 -7.52 -6.64
CA PRO A 727 16.43 -8.64 -5.80
C PRO A 727 15.81 -8.63 -4.39
N ASP A 728 15.65 -7.44 -3.80
CA ASP A 728 14.99 -7.28 -2.50
C ASP A 728 13.45 -7.44 -2.61
N PRO A 729 12.84 -8.42 -1.92
CA PRO A 729 11.40 -8.65 -1.95
C PRO A 729 10.57 -7.49 -1.37
N ARG A 730 11.11 -6.68 -0.46
CA ARG A 730 10.45 -5.48 0.08
C ARG A 730 10.23 -4.43 -1.00
N VAL A 731 11.24 -4.23 -1.85
CA VAL A 731 11.17 -3.32 -3.01
C VAL A 731 10.19 -3.85 -4.05
N ASN A 732 10.12 -5.17 -4.24
CA ASN A 732 9.13 -5.78 -5.14
C ASN A 732 7.68 -5.56 -4.69
N ARG A 733 7.37 -5.49 -3.38
CA ARG A 733 6.02 -5.15 -2.91
C ARG A 733 5.61 -3.76 -3.37
N VAL A 734 6.51 -2.79 -3.22
CA VAL A 734 6.29 -1.42 -3.68
C VAL A 734 6.18 -1.35 -5.21
N LEU A 735 7.07 -2.05 -5.93
CA LEU A 735 7.01 -2.14 -7.38
C LEU A 735 5.66 -2.69 -7.86
N TRP A 736 5.19 -3.76 -7.22
CA TRP A 736 3.91 -4.39 -7.54
C TRP A 736 2.73 -3.43 -7.39
N GLN A 737 2.68 -2.67 -6.29
CA GLN A 737 1.66 -1.64 -6.08
C GLN A 737 1.72 -0.51 -7.13
N MET A 738 2.90 -0.18 -7.64
CA MET A 738 3.07 0.86 -8.65
C MET A 738 2.79 0.40 -10.08
N ARG A 739 2.93 -0.90 -10.38
CA ARG A 739 2.97 -1.43 -11.76
C ARG A 739 1.90 -2.47 -12.03
N GLU A 740 1.91 -3.59 -11.34
CA GLU A 740 0.97 -4.69 -11.53
C GLU A 740 -0.44 -4.32 -11.04
N ALA A 741 -0.55 -3.69 -9.87
CA ALA A 741 -1.83 -3.21 -9.33
C ALA A 741 -2.53 -2.22 -10.28
N GLU A 742 -1.76 -1.38 -10.96
CA GLU A 742 -2.28 -0.38 -11.89
C GLU A 742 -2.89 -1.05 -13.15
N VAL A 743 -2.33 -2.16 -13.60
CA VAL A 743 -2.91 -2.99 -14.69
C VAL A 743 -4.22 -3.63 -14.23
N LEU A 744 -4.25 -4.20 -13.02
CA LEU A 744 -5.48 -4.78 -12.46
C LEU A 744 -6.60 -3.73 -12.36
N GLN A 745 -6.28 -2.55 -11.82
CA GLN A 745 -7.21 -1.43 -11.71
C GLN A 745 -7.71 -0.90 -13.06
N ALA A 746 -6.90 -1.01 -14.13
CA ALA A 746 -7.30 -0.66 -15.48
C ALA A 746 -8.26 -1.70 -16.08
N VAL A 747 -7.94 -2.99 -15.96
CA VAL A 747 -8.79 -4.10 -16.43
C VAL A 747 -10.18 -4.04 -15.80
N ASP A 748 -10.26 -3.71 -14.52
CA ASP A 748 -11.55 -3.68 -13.82
C ASP A 748 -12.47 -2.50 -14.22
N ARG A 749 -12.01 -1.58 -15.08
CA ARG A 749 -12.84 -0.47 -15.57
C ARG A 749 -13.95 -0.89 -16.51
N VAL A 750 -13.76 -1.96 -17.27
CA VAL A 750 -14.82 -2.54 -18.11
C VAL A 750 -15.80 -3.44 -17.33
N ARG A 751 -15.61 -3.53 -16.00
CA ARG A 751 -16.45 -4.29 -15.07
C ARG A 751 -16.63 -5.76 -15.50
N ALA A 752 -15.54 -6.40 -15.91
CA ALA A 752 -15.54 -7.81 -16.35
C ALA A 752 -16.08 -8.78 -15.29
N VAL A 753 -16.05 -8.40 -14.01
CA VAL A 753 -16.70 -9.16 -12.92
C VAL A 753 -18.22 -9.28 -13.10
N ARG A 754 -18.88 -8.27 -13.70
CA ARG A 754 -20.34 -8.22 -13.87
C ARG A 754 -20.82 -8.61 -15.25
N PHE A 755 -19.98 -8.42 -16.26
CA PHE A 755 -20.34 -8.64 -17.65
C PHE A 755 -19.23 -9.45 -18.33
N PRO A 756 -19.57 -10.34 -19.27
CA PRO A 756 -18.55 -10.98 -20.10
C PRO A 756 -17.83 -9.91 -20.94
N ARG A 757 -16.52 -9.80 -20.75
CA ARG A 757 -15.66 -8.85 -21.46
C ARG A 757 -14.49 -9.57 -22.12
N ARG A 758 -13.97 -8.97 -23.18
CA ARG A 758 -12.69 -9.38 -23.78
C ARG A 758 -11.57 -8.51 -23.21
N ILE A 759 -10.52 -9.14 -22.67
CA ILE A 759 -9.39 -8.47 -22.05
C ILE A 759 -8.13 -8.88 -22.81
N VAL A 760 -7.46 -7.94 -23.45
CA VAL A 760 -6.21 -8.16 -24.18
C VAL A 760 -5.08 -7.43 -23.46
N ILE A 761 -4.08 -8.16 -22.99
CA ILE A 761 -2.98 -7.60 -22.21
C ILE A 761 -1.69 -7.69 -23.02
N LEU A 762 -1.09 -6.55 -23.33
CA LEU A 762 0.15 -6.41 -24.10
C LEU A 762 1.30 -5.97 -23.19
N ASN A 763 1.69 -6.82 -22.26
CA ASN A 763 2.85 -6.57 -21.41
C ASN A 763 3.51 -7.88 -20.96
N ALA A 764 4.76 -7.79 -20.53
CA ALA A 764 5.50 -8.92 -19.99
C ALA A 764 5.45 -8.89 -18.44
N LEU A 765 4.26 -9.06 -17.85
CA LEU A 765 4.06 -9.09 -16.40
C LEU A 765 3.47 -10.41 -15.92
N ASP A 766 3.75 -10.71 -14.65
CA ASP A 766 3.06 -11.73 -13.86
C ASP A 766 2.05 -10.96 -12.99
N LEU A 767 0.76 -11.10 -13.31
CA LEU A 767 -0.31 -10.33 -12.67
C LEU A 767 -0.89 -11.03 -11.44
N ARG A 768 -0.22 -12.06 -10.90
CA ARG A 768 -0.53 -12.63 -9.58
C ARG A 768 -0.14 -11.65 -8.47
N ARG A 769 -0.82 -11.71 -7.34
CA ARG A 769 -0.41 -10.94 -6.16
C ARG A 769 0.86 -11.50 -5.53
N PRO A 770 1.64 -10.68 -4.79
CA PRO A 770 2.87 -11.16 -4.14
C PRO A 770 2.66 -12.22 -3.08
N ASP A 771 1.47 -12.30 -2.49
CA ASP A 771 1.06 -13.25 -1.45
C ASP A 771 0.32 -14.48 -2.01
N GLU A 772 0.12 -14.57 -3.32
CA GLU A 772 -0.50 -15.73 -3.99
C GLU A 772 0.53 -16.83 -4.26
N GLY A 773 0.16 -18.07 -3.94
CA GLY A 773 0.90 -19.26 -4.34
C GLY A 773 0.94 -19.44 -5.85
N LEU A 774 1.83 -20.30 -6.35
CA LEU A 774 2.01 -20.52 -7.79
C LEU A 774 0.74 -21.00 -8.50
N PHE A 775 -0.15 -21.68 -7.79
CA PHE A 775 -1.40 -22.27 -8.26
C PHE A 775 -2.65 -21.49 -7.84
N ASP A 776 -2.51 -20.38 -7.10
CA ASP A 776 -3.64 -19.58 -6.66
C ASP A 776 -4.23 -18.77 -7.83
N THR A 777 -5.55 -18.79 -7.94
CA THR A 777 -6.32 -18.06 -8.97
C THR A 777 -7.01 -16.82 -8.41
N GLY A 778 -6.40 -16.14 -7.43
CA GLY A 778 -6.99 -14.96 -6.77
C GLY A 778 -7.15 -13.72 -7.68
N LEU A 779 -7.25 -12.53 -7.09
CA LEU A 779 -7.48 -11.22 -7.73
C LEU A 779 -6.66 -10.90 -9.00
N GLY A 780 -5.53 -11.59 -9.21
CA GLY A 780 -4.80 -11.52 -10.47
C GLY A 780 -5.68 -11.74 -11.71
N VAL A 781 -5.11 -11.57 -12.91
CA VAL A 781 -5.85 -11.84 -14.17
C VAL A 781 -5.34 -13.14 -14.77
N PRO A 782 -5.84 -14.33 -14.34
CA PRO A 782 -5.44 -15.57 -14.98
C PRO A 782 -5.94 -15.56 -16.43
N PRO A 783 -5.06 -15.68 -17.42
CA PRO A 783 -5.46 -15.64 -18.82
C PRO A 783 -6.11 -16.95 -19.26
N ASP A 784 -7.03 -16.89 -20.20
CA ASP A 784 -7.55 -18.06 -20.90
C ASP A 784 -6.53 -18.61 -21.92
N ARG A 785 -5.64 -17.73 -22.39
CA ARG A 785 -4.51 -18.09 -23.25
C ARG A 785 -3.39 -17.06 -23.19
N TYR A 786 -2.18 -17.58 -23.33
CA TYR A 786 -1.04 -16.80 -23.76
C TYR A 786 -0.89 -16.87 -25.28
N LEU A 787 -0.57 -15.74 -25.91
CA LEU A 787 -0.20 -15.67 -27.32
C LEU A 787 1.13 -14.93 -27.46
N SER A 788 1.91 -15.25 -28.48
CA SER A 788 3.01 -14.38 -28.90
C SER A 788 2.48 -13.17 -29.68
N TRP A 789 3.28 -12.11 -29.79
CA TRP A 789 2.88 -10.93 -30.57
C TRP A 789 2.49 -11.25 -32.03
N PRO A 790 3.23 -12.08 -32.79
CA PRO A 790 2.81 -12.46 -34.13
C PRO A 790 1.46 -13.17 -34.18
N GLU A 791 1.17 -14.07 -33.24
CA GLU A 791 -0.11 -14.80 -33.19
C GLU A 791 -1.26 -13.84 -32.86
N LEU A 792 -1.07 -12.96 -31.88
CA LEU A 792 -2.07 -11.96 -31.55
C LEU A 792 -2.32 -11.01 -32.73
N ARG A 793 -1.27 -10.48 -33.36
CA ARG A 793 -1.38 -9.61 -34.54
C ARG A 793 -2.18 -10.29 -35.66
N ASN A 794 -1.90 -11.56 -35.91
CA ASN A 794 -2.53 -12.34 -36.98
C ASN A 794 -3.92 -12.91 -36.62
N GLY A 795 -4.40 -12.75 -35.38
CA GLY A 795 -5.77 -13.13 -34.98
C GLY A 795 -5.90 -14.53 -34.39
N GLY A 796 -4.79 -15.18 -34.06
CA GLY A 796 -4.75 -16.53 -33.55
C GLY A 796 -3.41 -17.20 -33.85
N ASN A 797 -3.25 -18.44 -33.39
CA ASN A 797 -2.08 -19.22 -33.83
C ASN A 797 -2.23 -19.59 -35.32
N ARG A 798 -1.12 -19.96 -35.97
CA ARG A 798 -1.14 -20.28 -37.41
C ARG A 798 -2.07 -21.44 -37.76
N ALA A 799 -2.28 -22.41 -36.87
CA ALA A 799 -3.19 -23.51 -37.12
C ALA A 799 -4.66 -23.04 -37.11
N GLU A 800 -5.03 -22.21 -36.14
CA GLU A 800 -6.33 -21.53 -36.09
C GLU A 800 -6.55 -20.62 -37.31
N ALA A 801 -5.52 -19.90 -37.75
CA ALA A 801 -5.58 -19.07 -38.95
C ALA A 801 -5.84 -19.90 -40.21
N VAL A 802 -5.20 -21.07 -40.35
CA VAL A 802 -5.50 -21.98 -41.46
C VAL A 802 -6.92 -22.53 -41.35
N LEU A 803 -7.34 -23.03 -40.18
CA LEU A 803 -8.71 -23.53 -39.97
C LEU A 803 -9.77 -22.47 -40.32
N ALA A 804 -9.51 -21.20 -40.02
CA ALA A 804 -10.41 -20.11 -40.39
C ALA A 804 -10.38 -19.83 -41.90
N ALA A 805 -9.19 -19.71 -42.49
CA ALA A 805 -9.01 -19.37 -43.91
C ALA A 805 -9.52 -20.47 -44.86
N SER A 806 -9.49 -21.73 -44.42
CA SER A 806 -9.90 -22.88 -45.21
C SER A 806 -11.33 -23.34 -44.94
N GLY A 807 -12.12 -22.60 -44.14
CA GLY A 807 -13.48 -23.00 -43.80
C GLY A 807 -13.56 -24.28 -42.95
N GLY A 808 -12.59 -24.52 -42.07
CA GLY A 808 -12.60 -25.60 -41.08
C GLY A 808 -11.54 -26.69 -41.28
N PHE A 809 -10.66 -26.59 -42.27
CA PHE A 809 -9.71 -27.65 -42.64
C PHE A 809 -8.25 -27.32 -42.36
N LEU A 810 -7.54 -28.23 -41.71
CA LEU A 810 -6.08 -28.12 -41.52
C LEU A 810 -5.41 -29.41 -42.02
N PRO A 811 -4.92 -29.42 -43.27
CA PRO A 811 -4.14 -30.54 -43.80
C PRO A 811 -2.74 -30.53 -43.18
N VAL A 812 -2.31 -31.65 -42.62
CA VAL A 812 -0.95 -31.84 -42.09
C VAL A 812 -0.04 -32.27 -43.24
N ALA A 813 -0.01 -31.47 -44.31
CA ALA A 813 0.77 -31.69 -45.52
C ALA A 813 1.25 -30.35 -46.12
N PRO A 814 2.56 -30.13 -46.34
CA PRO A 814 3.09 -28.83 -46.76
C PRO A 814 2.48 -28.25 -48.03
N LYS A 815 2.31 -29.07 -49.08
CA LYS A 815 1.74 -28.64 -50.36
C LYS A 815 0.27 -28.23 -50.23
N ALA A 816 -0.51 -29.01 -49.47
CA ALA A 816 -1.91 -28.73 -49.24
C ALA A 816 -2.11 -27.45 -48.42
N LEU A 817 -1.27 -27.20 -47.40
CA LEU A 817 -1.31 -25.97 -46.61
C LEU A 817 -1.10 -24.71 -47.46
N THR A 818 -0.09 -24.71 -48.33
CA THR A 818 0.17 -23.58 -49.23
C THR A 818 -0.93 -23.40 -50.27
N GLN A 819 -1.58 -24.48 -50.69
CA GLN A 819 -2.69 -24.41 -51.65
C GLN A 819 -3.95 -23.79 -51.03
N ILE A 820 -4.36 -24.23 -49.83
CA ILE A 820 -5.64 -23.80 -49.24
C ILE A 820 -5.52 -22.56 -48.36
N ALA A 821 -4.32 -22.25 -47.88
CA ALA A 821 -4.05 -21.08 -47.03
C ALA A 821 -2.76 -20.37 -47.46
N PRO A 822 -2.67 -19.88 -48.72
CA PRO A 822 -1.47 -19.23 -49.25
C PRO A 822 -1.10 -17.96 -48.48
N GLU A 823 -2.08 -17.27 -47.89
CA GLU A 823 -1.84 -16.10 -47.05
C GLU A 823 -1.16 -16.43 -45.70
N VAL A 824 -1.40 -17.64 -45.18
CA VAL A 824 -0.75 -18.12 -43.94
C VAL A 824 0.60 -18.78 -44.24
N PHE A 825 0.68 -19.52 -45.34
CA PHE A 825 1.87 -20.22 -45.79
C PHE A 825 2.22 -19.91 -47.26
N PRO A 826 2.94 -18.81 -47.51
CA PRO A 826 3.24 -18.36 -48.88
C PRO A 826 4.19 -19.29 -49.64
N SER A 827 4.83 -20.26 -48.96
CA SER A 827 5.68 -21.27 -49.61
C SER A 827 5.62 -22.63 -48.91
N THR A 828 5.84 -23.68 -49.69
CA THR A 828 5.90 -25.07 -49.19
C THR A 828 6.98 -25.26 -48.13
N ASP A 829 8.11 -24.56 -48.24
CA ASP A 829 9.19 -24.61 -47.26
C ASP A 829 8.80 -23.96 -45.93
N ALA A 830 8.03 -22.86 -45.97
CA ALA A 830 7.49 -22.24 -44.77
C ALA A 830 6.50 -23.18 -44.05
N ALA A 831 5.62 -23.84 -44.81
CA ALA A 831 4.68 -24.85 -44.28
C ALA A 831 5.44 -26.05 -43.67
N LYS A 832 6.46 -26.56 -44.37
CA LYS A 832 7.28 -27.68 -43.89
C LYS A 832 8.03 -27.35 -42.59
N LYS A 833 8.68 -26.18 -42.52
CA LYS A 833 9.39 -25.73 -41.30
C LYS A 833 8.44 -25.53 -40.13
N TRP A 834 7.22 -25.04 -40.40
CA TRP A 834 6.21 -24.84 -39.37
C TRP A 834 5.70 -26.18 -38.82
N LEU A 835 5.30 -27.11 -39.69
CA LEU A 835 4.86 -28.45 -39.27
C LEU A 835 5.92 -29.18 -38.44
N HIS A 836 7.21 -29.05 -38.78
CA HIS A 836 8.31 -29.64 -38.01
C HIS A 836 8.51 -29.06 -36.61
N ARG A 837 8.13 -27.81 -36.38
CA ARG A 837 8.37 -27.08 -35.12
C ARG A 837 7.13 -26.97 -34.24
N THR A 838 5.97 -27.37 -34.74
CA THR A 838 4.68 -27.12 -34.12
C THR A 838 4.11 -28.40 -33.57
N ASP A 839 3.91 -28.45 -32.27
CA ASP A 839 3.06 -29.47 -31.65
C ASP A 839 1.58 -29.10 -31.91
N LEU A 840 1.01 -29.68 -32.97
CA LEU A 840 -0.38 -29.44 -33.35
C LEU A 840 -1.38 -29.93 -32.30
N ALA A 841 -1.03 -30.95 -31.50
CA ALA A 841 -1.90 -31.41 -30.43
C ALA A 841 -1.98 -30.34 -29.34
N ALA A 842 -0.84 -29.81 -28.90
CA ALA A 842 -0.80 -28.72 -27.92
C ALA A 842 -1.45 -27.43 -28.43
N VAL A 843 -1.21 -27.06 -29.69
CA VAL A 843 -1.72 -25.81 -30.30
C VAL A 843 -3.24 -25.84 -30.48
N LEU A 844 -3.82 -27.01 -30.78
CA LEU A 844 -5.24 -27.17 -31.05
C LEU A 844 -6.04 -27.77 -29.89
N ASP A 845 -5.40 -28.02 -28.76
CA ASP A 845 -5.99 -28.70 -27.60
C ASP A 845 -7.33 -28.10 -27.15
N ARG A 846 -7.48 -26.77 -27.19
CA ARG A 846 -8.75 -26.08 -26.85
C ARG A 846 -9.92 -26.44 -27.76
N HIS A 847 -9.64 -26.75 -29.02
CA HIS A 847 -10.65 -27.16 -29.96
C HIS A 847 -10.72 -28.68 -30.07
N SER A 848 -9.91 -29.45 -29.34
CA SER A 848 -9.79 -30.91 -29.48
C SER A 848 -11.14 -31.63 -29.48
N GLN A 849 -12.06 -31.21 -28.61
CA GLN A 849 -13.44 -31.74 -28.55
C GLN A 849 -14.28 -31.44 -29.79
N HIS A 850 -13.89 -30.47 -30.60
CA HIS A 850 -14.53 -30.08 -31.87
C HIS A 850 -13.74 -30.52 -33.10
N LEU A 851 -12.56 -31.12 -32.94
CA LEU A 851 -11.70 -31.48 -34.04
C LEU A 851 -11.80 -32.98 -34.33
N ILE A 852 -11.99 -33.31 -35.61
CA ILE A 852 -11.92 -34.66 -36.14
C ILE A 852 -10.59 -34.81 -36.88
N ARG A 853 -9.89 -35.92 -36.65
CA ARG A 853 -8.65 -36.24 -37.36
C ARG A 853 -8.89 -37.41 -38.31
N LEU A 854 -8.78 -37.15 -39.60
CA LEU A 854 -8.90 -38.16 -40.65
C LEU A 854 -7.58 -38.33 -41.39
N GLN A 855 -7.41 -39.44 -42.07
CA GLN A 855 -6.32 -39.66 -43.02
C GLN A 855 -6.88 -39.53 -44.42
N VAL A 856 -6.26 -38.69 -45.28
CA VAL A 856 -6.72 -38.43 -46.65
C VAL A 856 -5.58 -38.48 -47.66
N ARG A 857 -5.91 -38.75 -48.92
CA ARG A 857 -4.97 -38.73 -50.05
C ARG A 857 -5.70 -38.40 -51.35
N PRO A 858 -5.12 -37.63 -52.30
CA PRO A 858 -5.71 -37.46 -53.62
C PRO A 858 -5.94 -38.82 -54.33
N ALA A 859 -7.11 -38.98 -54.94
CA ALA A 859 -7.45 -40.17 -55.71
C ALA A 859 -6.46 -40.35 -56.88
N GLY A 860 -6.01 -41.58 -57.12
CA GLY A 860 -5.06 -41.91 -58.19
C GLY A 860 -3.58 -41.58 -57.92
N GLN A 861 -3.22 -40.87 -56.85
CA GLN A 861 -1.81 -40.62 -56.49
C GLN A 861 -1.20 -41.76 -55.66
N ARG A 862 0.05 -42.15 -55.99
CA ARG A 862 0.87 -43.10 -55.21
C ARG A 862 1.52 -42.37 -54.03
N GLY A 863 1.31 -42.85 -52.79
CA GLY A 863 1.91 -42.28 -51.57
C GLY A 863 1.13 -42.64 -50.29
N ALA A 864 1.71 -42.35 -49.12
CA ALA A 864 1.01 -42.52 -47.84
C ALA A 864 -0.10 -41.45 -47.68
N PRO A 865 -1.27 -41.80 -47.09
CA PRO A 865 -2.26 -40.81 -46.71
C PRO A 865 -1.68 -39.90 -45.62
N TRP A 866 -2.15 -38.67 -45.57
CA TRP A 866 -1.69 -37.66 -44.61
C TRP A 866 -2.85 -37.20 -43.71
N PRO A 867 -2.55 -36.73 -42.48
CA PRO A 867 -3.59 -36.32 -41.56
C PRO A 867 -4.29 -35.05 -42.03
N LEU A 868 -5.62 -35.04 -41.96
CA LEU A 868 -6.49 -33.88 -42.13
C LEU A 868 -7.24 -33.64 -40.82
N ILE A 869 -7.11 -32.44 -40.27
CA ILE A 869 -7.86 -32.01 -39.10
C ILE A 869 -9.05 -31.18 -39.57
N ILE A 870 -10.23 -31.47 -39.05
CA ILE A 870 -11.51 -30.85 -39.44
C ILE A 870 -12.19 -30.26 -38.20
N ASP A 871 -12.58 -28.98 -38.25
CA ASP A 871 -13.43 -28.37 -37.22
C ASP A 871 -14.90 -28.65 -37.51
N ARG A 872 -15.50 -29.53 -36.70
CA ARG A 872 -16.90 -29.96 -36.86
C ARG A 872 -17.91 -28.84 -36.66
N ARG A 873 -17.53 -27.70 -36.09
CA ARG A 873 -18.44 -26.54 -35.93
C ARG A 873 -18.73 -25.83 -37.25
N GLN A 874 -17.88 -26.03 -38.27
CA GLN A 874 -18.03 -25.39 -39.58
C GLN A 874 -18.71 -26.31 -40.61
N HIS A 875 -19.06 -27.54 -40.24
CA HIS A 875 -19.65 -28.51 -41.15
C HIS A 875 -20.75 -29.31 -40.47
N ASP A 876 -21.94 -29.33 -41.09
CA ASP A 876 -23.12 -30.01 -40.55
C ASP A 876 -22.96 -31.54 -40.52
N CYS A 877 -22.23 -32.12 -41.47
CA CYS A 877 -22.00 -33.56 -41.54
C CYS A 877 -20.67 -33.93 -42.25
N PRO A 878 -20.17 -35.17 -42.07
CA PRO A 878 -18.92 -35.63 -42.70
C PRO A 878 -18.94 -35.60 -44.24
N ALA A 879 -20.09 -35.84 -44.86
CA ALA A 879 -20.24 -35.79 -46.31
C ALA A 879 -20.09 -34.35 -46.86
N ALA A 880 -20.69 -33.37 -46.18
CA ALA A 880 -20.54 -31.96 -46.52
C ALA A 880 -19.09 -31.49 -46.35
N ALA A 881 -18.42 -31.92 -45.27
CA ALA A 881 -17.00 -31.64 -45.06
C ALA A 881 -16.12 -32.22 -46.18
N ARG A 882 -16.41 -33.46 -46.63
CA ARG A 882 -15.70 -34.08 -47.75
C ARG A 882 -15.85 -33.29 -49.03
N CYS A 883 -17.08 -32.95 -49.44
CA CYS A 883 -17.33 -32.19 -50.66
C CYS A 883 -16.64 -30.81 -50.61
N ALA A 884 -16.72 -30.11 -49.47
CA ALA A 884 -16.07 -28.82 -49.31
C ALA A 884 -14.54 -28.90 -49.41
N PHE A 885 -13.94 -29.93 -48.81
CA PHE A 885 -12.49 -30.12 -48.86
C PHE A 885 -11.99 -30.51 -50.26
N GLU A 886 -12.68 -31.42 -50.94
CA GLU A 886 -12.35 -31.82 -52.31
C GLU A 886 -12.45 -30.63 -53.28
N ALA A 887 -13.44 -29.76 -53.09
CA ALA A 887 -13.58 -28.51 -53.84
C ALA A 887 -12.40 -27.55 -53.60
N LEU A 888 -11.97 -27.37 -52.35
CA LEU A 888 -10.81 -26.54 -52.00
C LEU A 888 -9.49 -27.06 -52.59
N MET A 889 -9.33 -28.38 -52.61
CA MET A 889 -8.13 -29.03 -53.14
C MET A 889 -8.15 -29.18 -54.66
N GLY A 890 -9.31 -28.99 -55.32
CA GLY A 890 -9.48 -29.19 -56.76
C GLY A 890 -9.25 -30.64 -57.21
N ALA A 891 -9.42 -31.60 -56.30
CA ALA A 891 -9.17 -33.02 -56.57
C ALA A 891 -10.03 -33.90 -55.64
N GLU A 892 -10.48 -35.04 -56.18
CA GLU A 892 -11.16 -36.06 -55.39
C GLU A 892 -10.21 -36.69 -54.37
N MET A 893 -10.68 -36.93 -53.14
CA MET A 893 -9.88 -37.48 -52.06
C MET A 893 -10.33 -38.92 -51.75
N ALA A 894 -9.36 -39.82 -51.69
CA ALA A 894 -9.51 -41.19 -51.23
C ALA A 894 -8.97 -41.34 -49.80
N VAL A 895 -9.44 -42.38 -49.10
CA VAL A 895 -9.17 -42.63 -47.67
C VAL A 895 -9.81 -41.52 -46.82
N TRP A 896 -10.83 -41.88 -46.05
CA TRP A 896 -11.52 -41.01 -45.09
C TRP A 896 -11.69 -41.77 -43.78
N ALA A 897 -10.58 -42.31 -43.27
CA ALA A 897 -10.56 -43.15 -42.07
C ALA A 897 -10.04 -42.37 -40.87
N SER A 898 -10.58 -42.65 -39.68
CA SER A 898 -10.03 -42.19 -38.41
C SER A 898 -8.66 -42.84 -38.19
N GLY A 899 -7.59 -42.06 -38.31
CA GLY A 899 -6.24 -42.56 -38.07
C GLY A 899 -5.85 -42.40 -36.60
N SER A 900 -5.30 -43.45 -35.99
CA SER A 900 -4.49 -43.30 -34.77
C SER A 900 -3.14 -42.68 -35.18
N VAL A 901 -2.86 -41.46 -34.74
CA VAL A 901 -1.52 -40.86 -34.96
C VAL A 901 -0.76 -40.96 -33.64
N ARG A 902 0.38 -41.68 -33.66
CA ARG A 902 1.43 -41.52 -32.65
C ARG A 902 2.03 -40.12 -32.80
N ASN A 903 2.16 -39.45 -31.66
CA ASN A 903 2.74 -38.12 -31.40
C ASN A 903 3.66 -37.55 -32.47
#